data_AF-L7TZK7-F1
#
_entry.id   AF-L7TZK7-F1
#
_cell.length_a   1.000
_cell.length_b   1.000
_cell.length_c   1.000
_cell.angle_alpha   90.00
_cell.angle_beta   90.00
_cell.angle_gamma   90.00
#
_symmetry.space_group_name_H-M   'P 1'
#
loop_
_entity.id
_entity.type
_entity.pdbx_description
1 polymer ?
#
loop_
_entity_poly.entity_id
_entity_poly.type
_entity_poly.pdbx_seq_one_letter_code
_entity_poly.pdbx_strand_id
1 'polypeptide(L)'
;MGWASMVAVLLAATPTFVTRGDVTPEPDLRREAEAGWAALEAVYVAEAGGAPAKAPASIVLQKGAALTPERNAQGRPGFVELRQNTPGVLDERLRVALRHELAHQLLWWACPQSSEDRLFHEAFAVALSGELPAWREGAYQSLSRAAAELAAAPAVDSTRARRALARLLSESVGFPKALSRRLRQCHDGARWVVPLSIDELADVQVRAAGPATVVVSRHSGEVLVSEGDVRRALPYGSVLKPFVYAAGVGHPVLPPRAEVQEWACGPDLPKRVDARTAMLRSCNGYFLDWEASGSAPRGFGAWEPVLSALGLTGKPADMADVVGLRSTLALSPWGMAQAYRLLAEARPDVLALLADNAARGTLAELPASKALSGVSTKTGTVRDAASRPQYGWIAAVDADLIVVAVRPGKMPRQFAEEIPEALARARKQAGLEAARVQVLGLVSSREVEARCSGVGFAVEEGMPKAAPVEWARLEGLTARGAAVCLGAPWRLRFPKGPEEGRDYAGVFSWSPAPPYRPPPGVPTSSSAMKARRGSDFVFRTTRLQYTAGVVAAEDVTLKGEARLALARVVAHNERHSRHPGRAVCDTTHCQAFRGTVRVQRDDAKALGLPALKWKEWLLFSQGGQEPWKEERTRGEVERILGKGLVSLRFEAGRVQYLLTERDGSATYEEGRSLPCELLRSGLKLASCPRTASFNGGVLVFEGRGRGHGEGLDVEAAKASGLRSDAILEGAYGRGRPEPRDGDVE
;
A
#
# COMPACT_ATOMS: atom_id res chain seq x y z
N MET A 1 -10.02 42.41 55.55
CA MET A 1 -11.33 42.75 54.95
C MET A 1 -11.12 42.82 53.44
N GLY A 2 -11.75 42.07 52.55
CA GLY A 2 -12.77 41.04 52.64
C GLY A 2 -12.97 40.43 51.24
N TRP A 3 -13.59 39.25 51.24
CA TRP A 3 -14.29 38.58 50.14
C TRP A 3 -13.46 37.70 49.21
N ALA A 4 -13.16 36.52 49.75
CA ALA A 4 -13.07 35.29 48.97
C ALA A 4 -14.37 35.08 48.18
N SER A 5 -14.28 35.11 46.86
CA SER A 5 -15.35 34.64 45.98
C SER A 5 -15.40 33.12 46.08
N MET A 6 -16.30 32.60 46.92
CA MET A 6 -16.73 31.21 46.84
C MET A 6 -17.41 31.03 45.49
N VAL A 7 -16.71 30.39 44.55
CA VAL A 7 -17.36 29.72 43.43
C VAL A 7 -18.14 28.55 44.02
N ALA A 8 -19.41 28.80 44.32
CA ALA A 8 -20.35 27.73 44.62
C ALA A 8 -20.47 26.88 43.35
N VAL A 9 -19.84 25.71 43.36
CA VAL A 9 -20.19 24.62 42.45
C VAL A 9 -21.65 24.28 42.76
N LEU A 10 -22.57 24.78 41.94
CA LEU A 10 -23.95 24.30 41.90
C LEU A 10 -23.88 22.83 41.46
N LEU A 11 -23.82 21.93 42.44
CA LEU A 11 -24.16 20.53 42.25
C LEU A 11 -25.58 20.52 41.70
N ALA A 12 -25.73 20.22 40.42
CA ALA A 12 -27.03 19.99 39.82
C ALA A 12 -27.72 18.87 40.63
N ALA A 13 -28.89 19.17 41.17
CA ALA A 13 -29.58 18.25 42.07
C ALA A 13 -30.05 17.03 41.27
N THR A 14 -29.66 15.82 41.68
CA THR A 14 -30.28 14.58 41.18
C THR A 14 -31.76 14.57 41.58
N PRO A 15 -32.69 14.17 40.69
CA PRO A 15 -34.10 14.09 41.06
C PRO A 15 -34.30 13.08 42.18
N THR A 16 -35.22 13.38 43.09
CA THR A 16 -35.66 12.40 44.08
C THR A 16 -36.48 11.31 43.39
N PHE A 17 -36.02 10.06 43.44
CA PHE A 17 -36.75 8.91 42.93
C PHE A 17 -37.70 8.34 43.99
N VAL A 18 -39.00 8.39 43.73
CA VAL A 18 -40.06 7.93 44.64
C VAL A 18 -40.61 6.60 44.13
N THR A 19 -40.51 5.55 44.93
CA THR A 19 -41.07 4.22 44.62
C THR A 19 -42.45 4.05 45.26
N ARG A 20 -43.37 3.32 44.60
CA ARG A 20 -44.68 2.95 45.19
C ARG A 20 -44.68 1.60 45.91
N GLY A 21 -43.53 0.95 46.01
CA GLY A 21 -43.37 -0.38 46.62
C GLY A 21 -43.86 -1.56 45.78
N ASP A 22 -44.18 -1.31 44.51
CA ASP A 22 -44.75 -2.29 43.58
C ASP A 22 -43.72 -2.85 42.56
N VAL A 23 -42.49 -2.31 42.54
CA VAL A 23 -41.34 -2.83 41.80
C VAL A 23 -40.19 -3.08 42.79
N THR A 24 -39.68 -4.31 42.86
CA THR A 24 -38.76 -4.76 43.93
C THR A 24 -37.49 -5.41 43.37
N PRO A 25 -36.28 -5.19 43.93
CA PRO A 25 -36.00 -4.50 45.20
C PRO A 25 -35.94 -2.98 45.01
N GLU A 26 -36.68 -2.23 45.85
CA GLU A 26 -36.72 -0.76 45.77
C GLU A 26 -35.35 -0.06 45.98
N PRO A 27 -34.45 -0.54 46.86
CA PRO A 27 -33.13 0.08 47.01
C PRO A 27 -32.28 -0.05 45.74
N ASP A 28 -32.35 -1.22 45.08
CA ASP A 28 -31.60 -1.48 43.85
C ASP A 28 -32.16 -0.67 42.68
N LEU A 29 -33.48 -0.56 42.61
CA LEU A 29 -34.16 0.24 41.60
C LEU A 29 -33.79 1.72 41.71
N ARG A 30 -33.80 2.28 42.93
CA ARG A 30 -33.40 3.69 43.17
C ARG A 30 -31.94 3.93 42.83
N ARG A 31 -31.05 3.04 43.29
CA ARG A 31 -29.61 3.12 42.98
C ARG A 31 -29.33 3.05 41.48
N GLU A 32 -30.04 2.18 40.76
CA GLU A 32 -29.95 2.12 39.29
C GLU A 32 -30.45 3.42 38.64
N ALA A 33 -31.57 3.99 39.14
CA ALA A 33 -32.11 5.23 38.62
C ALA A 33 -31.17 6.43 38.86
N GLU A 34 -30.59 6.54 40.06
CA GLU A 34 -29.61 7.57 40.43
C GLU A 34 -28.34 7.47 39.58
N ALA A 35 -27.79 6.26 39.45
CA ALA A 35 -26.61 6.03 38.61
C ALA A 35 -26.89 6.31 37.12
N GLY A 36 -28.04 5.86 36.61
CA GLY A 36 -28.48 6.11 35.26
C GLY A 36 -28.65 7.60 34.97
N TRP A 37 -29.31 8.34 35.88
CA TRP A 37 -29.46 9.80 35.78
C TRP A 37 -28.11 10.52 35.75
N ALA A 38 -27.21 10.18 36.68
CA ALA A 38 -25.89 10.80 36.74
C ALA A 38 -25.09 10.57 35.43
N ALA A 39 -25.18 9.37 34.84
CA ALA A 39 -24.55 9.09 33.55
C ALA A 39 -25.16 9.91 32.40
N LEU A 40 -26.49 10.00 32.35
CA LEU A 40 -27.22 10.77 31.34
C LEU A 40 -26.91 12.28 31.43
N GLU A 41 -26.87 12.82 32.65
CA GLU A 41 -26.54 14.21 32.92
C GLU A 41 -25.08 14.52 32.55
N ALA A 42 -24.14 13.62 32.86
CA ALA A 42 -22.74 13.78 32.45
C ALA A 42 -22.59 13.91 30.93
N VAL A 43 -23.32 13.08 30.16
CA VAL A 43 -23.34 13.18 28.69
C VAL A 43 -24.01 14.47 28.24
N TYR A 44 -25.14 14.85 28.84
CA TYR A 44 -25.79 16.13 28.53
C TYR A 44 -24.84 17.30 28.72
N VAL A 45 -24.17 17.40 29.87
CA VAL A 45 -23.23 18.49 30.17
C VAL A 45 -22.09 18.52 29.15
N ALA A 46 -21.51 17.35 28.84
CA ALA A 46 -20.42 17.25 27.88
C ALA A 46 -20.84 17.69 26.46
N GLU A 47 -22.03 17.32 26.02
CA GLU A 47 -22.48 17.53 24.64
C GLU A 47 -23.21 18.86 24.43
N ALA A 48 -23.96 19.33 25.43
CA ALA A 48 -24.70 20.59 25.42
C ALA A 48 -23.84 21.81 25.79
N GLY A 49 -22.67 21.60 26.41
CA GLY A 49 -21.75 22.68 26.78
C GLY A 49 -21.99 23.29 28.17
N GLY A 50 -22.89 22.73 28.97
CA GLY A 50 -23.19 23.21 30.32
C GLY A 50 -24.32 22.43 31.00
N ALA A 51 -24.46 22.63 32.32
CA ALA A 51 -25.52 22.01 33.11
C ALA A 51 -26.88 22.71 32.89
N PRO A 52 -28.01 21.98 32.99
CA PRO A 52 -29.34 22.59 32.98
C PRO A 52 -29.51 23.60 34.12
N ALA A 53 -30.23 24.70 33.86
CA ALA A 53 -30.30 25.84 34.78
C ALA A 53 -31.26 25.68 35.98
N LYS A 54 -32.13 24.65 35.99
CA LYS A 54 -33.18 24.45 37.01
C LYS A 54 -33.04 23.09 37.65
N ALA A 55 -33.27 22.94 38.95
CA ALA A 55 -33.31 21.62 39.59
C ALA A 55 -34.43 20.73 39.00
N PRO A 56 -34.22 19.41 38.85
CA PRO A 56 -35.24 18.50 38.36
C PRO A 56 -36.30 18.21 39.42
N ALA A 57 -37.52 17.95 38.97
CA ALA A 57 -38.62 17.50 39.82
C ALA A 57 -38.43 16.02 40.22
N SER A 58 -39.14 15.59 41.26
CA SER A 58 -39.17 14.17 41.66
C SER A 58 -39.75 13.30 40.55
N ILE A 59 -39.21 12.09 40.41
CA ILE A 59 -39.66 11.09 39.43
C ILE A 59 -40.25 9.90 40.18
N VAL A 60 -41.50 9.55 39.87
CA VAL A 60 -42.17 8.39 40.45
C VAL A 60 -41.88 7.14 39.63
N LEU A 61 -41.36 6.10 40.27
CA LEU A 61 -41.12 4.77 39.70
C LEU A 61 -42.20 3.81 40.22
N GLN A 62 -42.97 3.21 39.32
CA GLN A 62 -44.06 2.30 39.67
C GLN A 62 -44.18 1.12 38.71
N LYS A 63 -44.98 0.11 39.07
CA LYS A 63 -45.27 -1.03 38.20
C LYS A 63 -46.33 -0.66 37.17
N GLY A 64 -46.06 -0.95 35.90
CA GLY A 64 -47.03 -0.74 34.83
C GLY A 64 -48.15 -1.77 34.86
N ALA A 65 -49.38 -1.35 35.14
CA ALA A 65 -50.53 -2.24 35.24
C ALA A 65 -51.05 -2.74 33.87
N ALA A 66 -50.77 -2.02 32.78
CA ALA A 66 -51.33 -2.25 31.45
C ALA A 66 -50.27 -2.29 30.32
N LEU A 67 -49.01 -2.62 30.65
CA LEU A 67 -47.93 -2.71 29.64
C LEU A 67 -48.04 -4.01 28.84
N THR A 68 -48.03 -3.90 27.50
CA THR A 68 -48.05 -5.06 26.59
C THR A 68 -46.77 -5.91 26.72
N PRO A 69 -46.77 -7.20 26.32
CA PRO A 69 -45.58 -8.07 26.35
C PRO A 69 -44.33 -7.52 25.67
N GLU A 70 -44.53 -6.68 24.67
CA GLU A 70 -43.49 -6.07 23.84
C GLU A 70 -42.90 -4.80 24.48
N ARG A 71 -43.54 -4.25 25.53
CA ARG A 71 -43.15 -2.97 26.16
C ARG A 71 -42.69 -3.18 27.61
N ASN A 72 -41.42 -2.87 27.86
CA ASN A 72 -40.77 -3.08 29.17
C ASN A 72 -40.95 -1.91 30.13
N ALA A 73 -41.15 -0.72 29.60
CA ALA A 73 -41.38 0.47 30.36
C ALA A 73 -42.16 1.49 29.53
N GLN A 74 -42.74 2.48 30.21
CA GLN A 74 -43.22 3.71 29.57
C GLN A 74 -43.05 4.90 30.50
N GLY A 75 -42.61 6.02 29.93
CA GLY A 75 -42.45 7.29 30.61
C GLY A 75 -43.53 8.30 30.21
N ARG A 76 -43.88 9.14 31.16
CA ARG A 76 -44.51 10.46 30.94
C ARG A 76 -43.83 11.46 31.88
N PRO A 77 -43.84 12.77 31.62
CA PRO A 77 -43.13 13.73 32.49
C PRO A 77 -43.41 13.50 33.98
N GLY A 78 -42.37 13.20 34.76
CA GLY A 78 -42.41 12.92 36.20
C GLY A 78 -42.76 11.47 36.61
N PHE A 79 -43.06 10.58 35.68
CA PHE A 79 -43.46 9.18 35.97
C PHE A 79 -42.80 8.18 35.02
N VAL A 80 -42.33 7.07 35.59
CA VAL A 80 -41.84 5.90 34.85
C VAL A 80 -42.56 4.66 35.35
N GLU A 81 -43.19 3.95 34.43
CA GLU A 81 -43.85 2.67 34.70
C GLU A 81 -43.01 1.53 34.14
N LEU A 82 -42.74 0.53 34.97
CA LEU A 82 -41.85 -0.60 34.65
C LEU A 82 -42.63 -1.91 34.65
N ARG A 83 -42.33 -2.79 33.68
CA ARG A 83 -42.86 -4.13 33.60
C ARG A 83 -41.91 -5.13 34.27
N GLN A 84 -42.06 -5.29 35.58
CA GLN A 84 -41.36 -6.36 36.30
C GLN A 84 -42.12 -7.69 36.15
N ASN A 85 -41.52 -8.63 35.42
CA ASN A 85 -42.08 -9.98 35.23
C ASN A 85 -41.89 -10.87 36.47
N THR A 86 -40.76 -10.74 37.16
CA THR A 86 -40.42 -11.54 38.34
C THR A 86 -40.18 -10.59 39.54
N PRO A 87 -41.04 -10.61 40.57
CA PRO A 87 -40.82 -9.83 41.79
C PRO A 87 -39.46 -10.13 42.43
N GLY A 88 -38.81 -9.12 43.01
CA GLY A 88 -37.50 -9.26 43.65
C GLY A 88 -36.31 -9.34 42.70
N VAL A 89 -36.52 -9.33 41.38
CA VAL A 89 -35.46 -9.44 40.37
C VAL A 89 -35.44 -8.19 39.49
N LEU A 90 -34.30 -7.49 39.51
CA LEU A 90 -33.98 -6.38 38.61
C LEU A 90 -32.99 -6.87 37.53
N ASP A 91 -33.53 -7.53 36.51
CA ASP A 91 -32.76 -8.05 35.37
C ASP A 91 -32.26 -6.93 34.44
N GLU A 92 -31.32 -7.26 33.54
CA GLU A 92 -30.73 -6.26 32.63
C GLU A 92 -31.76 -5.63 31.69
N ARG A 93 -32.77 -6.40 31.28
CA ARG A 93 -33.86 -5.91 30.42
C ARG A 93 -34.64 -4.78 31.12
N LEU A 94 -34.91 -4.92 32.41
CA LEU A 94 -35.59 -3.91 33.22
C LEU A 94 -34.68 -2.71 33.52
N ARG A 95 -33.38 -2.93 33.75
CA ARG A 95 -32.38 -1.84 33.95
C ARG A 95 -32.25 -0.97 32.70
N VAL A 96 -32.09 -1.59 31.53
CA VAL A 96 -32.02 -0.88 30.25
C VAL A 96 -33.31 -0.10 29.99
N ALA A 97 -34.48 -0.70 30.25
CA ALA A 97 -35.76 -0.03 30.09
C ALA A 97 -35.90 1.19 31.04
N LEU A 98 -35.46 1.07 32.29
CA LEU A 98 -35.40 2.20 33.22
C LEU A 98 -34.50 3.32 32.69
N ARG A 99 -33.25 3.00 32.30
CA ARG A 99 -32.31 3.99 31.75
C ARG A 99 -32.87 4.69 30.50
N HIS A 100 -33.58 3.95 29.64
CA HIS A 100 -34.28 4.49 28.45
C HIS A 100 -35.32 5.54 28.84
N GLU A 101 -36.22 5.21 29.77
CA GLU A 101 -37.25 6.17 30.18
C GLU A 101 -36.67 7.36 30.95
N LEU A 102 -35.58 7.15 31.71
CA LEU A 102 -34.87 8.25 32.37
C LEU A 102 -34.23 9.22 31.37
N ALA A 103 -33.77 8.74 30.21
CA ALA A 103 -33.28 9.61 29.15
C ALA A 103 -34.39 10.54 28.63
N HIS A 104 -35.62 10.04 28.51
CA HIS A 104 -36.79 10.88 28.19
C HIS A 104 -37.11 11.88 29.30
N GLN A 105 -37.05 11.47 30.57
CA GLN A 105 -37.24 12.37 31.71
C GLN A 105 -36.22 13.51 31.72
N LEU A 106 -34.95 13.20 31.44
CA LEU A 106 -33.89 14.19 31.32
C LEU A 106 -34.22 15.20 30.22
N LEU A 107 -34.61 14.74 29.03
CA LEU A 107 -34.93 15.66 27.93
C LEU A 107 -36.19 16.50 28.20
N TRP A 108 -37.24 15.95 28.82
CA TRP A 108 -38.41 16.75 29.20
C TRP A 108 -38.07 17.85 30.23
N TRP A 109 -37.11 17.59 31.11
CA TRP A 109 -36.66 18.55 32.11
C TRP A 109 -35.66 19.57 31.55
N ALA A 110 -34.56 19.10 30.95
CA ALA A 110 -33.46 19.91 30.46
C ALA A 110 -33.79 20.60 29.13
N CYS A 111 -34.69 20.01 28.35
CA CYS A 111 -35.03 20.46 27.01
C CYS A 111 -36.54 20.41 26.70
N PRO A 112 -37.39 21.13 27.46
CA PRO A 112 -38.85 21.06 27.32
C PRO A 112 -39.34 21.47 25.91
N GLN A 113 -38.59 22.30 25.19
CA GLN A 113 -38.86 22.72 23.82
C GLN A 113 -38.81 21.56 22.82
N SER A 114 -38.12 20.46 23.15
CA SER A 114 -38.00 19.27 22.30
C SER A 114 -39.09 18.21 22.53
N SER A 115 -40.04 18.47 23.44
CA SER A 115 -41.05 17.48 23.87
C SER A 115 -41.90 16.87 22.74
N GLU A 116 -42.06 17.57 21.61
CA GLU A 116 -42.77 17.08 20.42
C GLU A 116 -41.84 16.37 19.42
N ASP A 117 -40.52 16.51 19.56
CA ASP A 117 -39.50 15.90 18.70
C ASP A 117 -39.24 14.45 19.09
N ARG A 118 -40.20 13.58 18.74
CA ARG A 118 -40.17 12.16 19.10
C ARG A 118 -38.91 11.44 18.60
N LEU A 119 -38.39 11.81 17.41
CA LEU A 119 -37.19 11.17 16.89
C LEU A 119 -35.96 11.56 17.72
N PHE A 120 -35.83 12.84 18.10
CA PHE A 120 -34.74 13.27 18.98
C PHE A 120 -34.78 12.55 20.34
N HIS A 121 -35.97 12.47 20.94
CA HIS A 121 -36.20 11.77 22.20
C HIS A 121 -35.80 10.30 22.13
N GLU A 122 -36.34 9.53 21.18
CA GLU A 122 -36.00 8.12 21.05
C GLU A 122 -34.54 7.91 20.65
N ALA A 123 -33.97 8.75 19.77
CA ALA A 123 -32.56 8.63 19.38
C ALA A 123 -31.61 8.84 20.57
N PHE A 124 -31.91 9.82 21.43
CA PHE A 124 -31.15 10.07 22.65
C PHE A 124 -31.27 8.92 23.64
N ALA A 125 -32.50 8.41 23.85
CA ALA A 125 -32.74 7.29 24.75
C ALA A 125 -32.05 6.00 24.29
N VAL A 126 -32.18 5.62 23.01
CA VAL A 126 -31.50 4.45 22.42
C VAL A 126 -29.98 4.59 22.57
N ALA A 127 -29.43 5.78 22.29
CA ALA A 127 -27.99 6.01 22.31
C ALA A 127 -27.35 5.83 23.70
N LEU A 128 -28.10 6.08 24.77
CA LEU A 128 -27.56 6.15 26.14
C LEU A 128 -28.10 5.09 27.10
N SER A 129 -29.22 4.44 26.80
CA SER A 129 -29.81 3.42 27.67
C SER A 129 -28.99 2.14 27.78
N GLY A 130 -28.07 1.91 26.83
CA GLY A 130 -27.31 0.68 26.69
C GLY A 130 -28.00 -0.36 25.81
N GLU A 131 -29.12 -0.04 25.15
CA GLU A 131 -29.82 -1.00 24.28
C GLU A 131 -29.17 -1.18 22.90
N LEU A 132 -28.33 -0.24 22.44
CA LEU A 132 -27.68 -0.28 21.11
C LEU A 132 -27.02 -1.63 20.75
N PRO A 133 -26.24 -2.28 21.63
CA PRO A 133 -25.61 -3.57 21.32
C PRO A 133 -26.63 -4.70 21.07
N ALA A 134 -27.73 -4.74 21.82
CA ALA A 134 -28.76 -5.77 21.66
C ALA A 134 -29.44 -5.69 20.29
N TRP A 135 -29.55 -4.50 19.71
CA TRP A 135 -30.08 -4.33 18.36
C TRP A 135 -29.12 -4.80 17.25
N ARG A 136 -27.83 -5.04 17.56
CA ARG A 136 -26.83 -5.54 16.60
C ARG A 136 -26.88 -7.06 16.39
N GLU A 137 -27.52 -7.81 17.28
CA GLU A 137 -27.61 -9.28 17.20
C GLU A 137 -28.62 -9.77 16.14
N GLY A 138 -29.38 -8.87 15.51
CA GLY A 138 -30.33 -9.18 14.44
C GLY A 138 -29.69 -9.23 13.04
N ALA A 139 -30.48 -9.67 12.05
CA ALA A 139 -30.08 -9.60 10.65
C ALA A 139 -29.72 -8.15 10.27
N TYR A 140 -28.57 -7.97 9.61
CA TYR A 140 -28.12 -6.66 9.16
C TYR A 140 -29.17 -5.97 8.28
N GLN A 141 -29.32 -4.67 8.45
CA GLN A 141 -30.21 -3.81 7.68
C GLN A 141 -29.40 -2.70 7.02
N SER A 142 -29.52 -2.53 5.70
CA SER A 142 -28.92 -1.40 4.98
C SER A 142 -29.37 -0.05 5.54
N LEU A 143 -28.52 0.97 5.43
CA LEU A 143 -28.86 2.32 5.89
C LEU A 143 -30.16 2.83 5.26
N SER A 144 -30.33 2.60 3.95
CA SER A 144 -31.53 3.00 3.21
C SER A 144 -32.79 2.28 3.67
N ARG A 145 -32.69 0.99 4.02
CA ARG A 145 -33.81 0.22 4.53
C ARG A 145 -34.16 0.62 5.94
N ALA A 146 -33.16 0.88 6.79
CA ALA A 146 -33.36 1.42 8.12
C ALA A 146 -34.05 2.79 8.06
N ALA A 147 -33.58 3.69 7.20
CA ALA A 147 -34.22 5.00 7.00
C ALA A 147 -35.68 4.87 6.51
N ALA A 148 -35.94 4.03 5.50
CA ALA A 148 -37.29 3.80 4.98
C ALA A 148 -38.21 3.14 6.03
N GLU A 149 -37.68 2.20 6.80
CA GLU A 149 -38.43 1.50 7.85
C GLU A 149 -38.78 2.42 9.01
N LEU A 150 -37.85 3.29 9.42
CA LEU A 150 -38.10 4.29 10.43
C LEU A 150 -39.10 5.35 9.94
N ALA A 151 -39.00 5.78 8.68
CA ALA A 151 -39.93 6.74 8.07
C ALA A 151 -41.35 6.18 7.92
N ALA A 152 -41.49 4.88 7.62
CA ALA A 152 -42.78 4.22 7.46
C ALA A 152 -43.39 3.74 8.79
N ALA A 153 -42.65 3.80 9.90
CA ALA A 153 -43.12 3.33 11.18
C ALA A 153 -44.21 4.25 11.75
N PRO A 154 -45.36 3.71 12.20
CA PRO A 154 -46.41 4.52 12.81
C PRO A 154 -45.98 5.13 14.16
N ALA A 155 -44.96 4.54 14.80
CA ALA A 155 -44.34 5.04 16.02
C ALA A 155 -42.84 4.69 16.06
N VAL A 156 -42.02 5.67 16.45
CA VAL A 156 -40.54 5.57 16.52
C VAL A 156 -40.02 4.61 17.59
N ASP A 157 -40.86 4.28 18.57
CA ASP A 157 -40.55 3.41 19.70
C ASP A 157 -40.98 1.94 19.48
N SER A 158 -41.56 1.61 18.32
CA SER A 158 -41.84 0.22 17.95
C SER A 158 -40.54 -0.60 17.82
N THR A 159 -40.59 -1.91 18.08
CA THR A 159 -39.42 -2.81 17.96
C THR A 159 -38.71 -2.67 16.60
N ARG A 160 -39.50 -2.52 15.53
CA ARG A 160 -39.01 -2.37 14.16
C ARG A 160 -38.32 -1.01 13.96
N ALA A 161 -38.95 0.07 14.42
CA ALA A 161 -38.38 1.41 14.36
C ALA A 161 -37.12 1.56 15.24
N ARG A 162 -37.10 1.01 16.45
CA ARG A 162 -35.92 1.02 17.33
C ARG A 162 -34.74 0.27 16.73
N ARG A 163 -34.97 -0.87 16.07
CA ARG A 163 -33.91 -1.57 15.32
C ARG A 163 -33.35 -0.70 14.20
N ALA A 164 -34.23 -0.09 13.40
CA ALA A 164 -33.83 0.83 12.34
C ALA A 164 -33.07 2.06 12.88
N LEU A 165 -33.51 2.62 14.01
CA LEU A 165 -32.89 3.74 14.69
C LEU A 165 -31.51 3.38 15.24
N ALA A 166 -31.37 2.24 15.91
CA ALA A 166 -30.08 1.72 16.38
C ALA A 166 -29.08 1.51 15.24
N ARG A 167 -29.57 1.09 14.07
CA ARG A 167 -28.76 0.99 12.85
C ARG A 167 -28.29 2.37 12.37
N LEU A 168 -29.15 3.40 12.34
CA LEU A 168 -28.76 4.77 11.98
C LEU A 168 -27.71 5.33 12.95
N LEU A 169 -27.93 5.17 14.26
CA LEU A 169 -27.02 5.63 15.31
C LEU A 169 -25.63 4.99 15.23
N SER A 170 -25.53 3.80 14.62
CA SER A 170 -24.26 3.10 14.42
C SER A 170 -23.42 3.61 13.23
N GLU A 171 -23.85 4.64 12.49
CA GLU A 171 -23.01 5.31 11.46
C GLU A 171 -21.97 6.25 12.06
N SER A 172 -22.19 6.73 13.29
CA SER A 172 -21.26 7.62 13.99
C SER A 172 -20.38 6.84 14.96
N VAL A 173 -19.12 7.27 15.08
CA VAL A 173 -18.24 6.85 16.17
C VAL A 173 -18.45 7.81 17.34
N GLY A 174 -18.83 7.28 18.51
CA GLY A 174 -19.15 8.07 19.70
C GLY A 174 -20.58 8.61 19.68
N PHE A 175 -20.83 9.68 20.45
CA PHE A 175 -22.15 10.30 20.54
C PHE A 175 -22.51 11.03 19.23
N PRO A 176 -23.72 10.86 18.65
CA PRO A 176 -24.06 11.44 17.36
C PRO A 176 -24.06 12.98 17.37
N LYS A 177 -23.33 13.60 16.44
CA LYS A 177 -23.20 15.06 16.34
C LYS A 177 -24.52 15.79 16.14
N ALA A 178 -25.47 15.15 15.46
CA ALA A 178 -26.82 15.67 15.29
C ALA A 178 -27.51 15.86 16.64
N LEU A 179 -27.38 14.89 17.56
CA LEU A 179 -27.89 14.99 18.91
C LEU A 179 -27.15 16.06 19.72
N SER A 180 -25.81 16.12 19.65
CA SER A 180 -25.04 17.20 20.32
C SER A 180 -25.46 18.59 19.85
N ARG A 181 -25.78 18.76 18.57
CA ARG A 181 -26.27 20.03 18.01
C ARG A 181 -27.63 20.41 18.59
N ARG A 182 -28.55 19.46 18.71
CA ARG A 182 -29.88 19.68 19.31
C ARG A 182 -29.76 19.98 20.81
N LEU A 183 -28.91 19.26 21.54
CA LEU A 183 -28.63 19.54 22.95
C LEU A 183 -28.08 20.95 23.17
N ARG A 184 -27.10 21.40 22.38
CA ARG A 184 -26.57 22.77 22.43
C ARG A 184 -27.61 23.83 22.12
N GLN A 185 -28.38 23.66 21.04
CA GLN A 185 -29.48 24.57 20.70
C GLN A 185 -30.46 24.71 21.87
N CYS A 186 -30.72 23.60 22.58
CA CYS A 186 -31.60 23.62 23.72
C CYS A 186 -31.01 24.35 24.93
N HIS A 187 -29.74 24.10 25.24
CA HIS A 187 -29.01 24.79 26.29
C HIS A 187 -28.95 26.31 26.04
N ASP A 188 -28.74 26.72 24.80
CA ASP A 188 -28.71 28.12 24.37
C ASP A 188 -30.11 28.77 24.35
N GLY A 189 -31.18 28.02 24.67
CA GLY A 189 -32.56 28.50 24.70
C GLY A 189 -33.19 28.71 23.32
N ALA A 190 -32.55 28.21 22.25
CA ALA A 190 -33.07 28.32 20.89
C ALA A 190 -34.26 27.37 20.68
N ARG A 191 -35.36 27.89 20.11
CA ARG A 191 -36.46 27.05 19.61
C ARG A 191 -36.16 26.61 18.19
N TRP A 192 -36.20 25.31 17.90
CA TRP A 192 -36.15 24.82 16.53
C TRP A 192 -37.55 24.47 16.02
N VAL A 193 -37.87 24.99 14.83
CA VAL A 193 -39.19 24.82 14.18
C VAL A 193 -39.27 23.49 13.41
N VAL A 194 -38.11 22.89 13.09
CA VAL A 194 -38.02 21.65 12.33
C VAL A 194 -37.48 20.54 13.24
N PRO A 195 -38.27 19.48 13.50
CA PRO A 195 -37.81 18.30 14.25
C PRO A 195 -36.56 17.68 13.65
N LEU A 196 -35.84 16.89 14.45
CA LEU A 196 -34.73 16.09 13.96
C LEU A 196 -35.20 15.21 12.79
N SER A 197 -34.49 15.28 11.68
CA SER A 197 -34.75 14.43 10.52
C SER A 197 -33.88 13.17 10.53
N ILE A 198 -34.34 12.13 9.81
CA ILE A 198 -33.57 10.89 9.61
C ILE A 198 -32.22 11.17 8.93
N ASP A 199 -32.21 12.08 7.95
CA ASP A 199 -31.00 12.47 7.22
C ASP A 199 -29.98 13.18 8.13
N GLU A 200 -30.44 14.05 9.03
CA GLU A 200 -29.57 14.66 10.04
C GLU A 200 -29.00 13.61 10.98
N LEU A 201 -29.81 12.66 11.44
CA LEU A 201 -29.40 11.65 12.41
C LEU A 201 -28.43 10.61 11.82
N ALA A 202 -28.63 10.24 10.56
CA ALA A 202 -27.72 9.34 9.85
C ALA A 202 -26.30 9.94 9.74
N ASP A 203 -26.14 11.26 9.93
CA ASP A 203 -24.89 12.04 9.90
C ASP A 203 -23.95 11.65 8.76
N VAL A 204 -24.51 11.19 7.64
CA VAL A 204 -23.75 10.97 6.41
C VAL A 204 -23.62 12.31 5.72
N GLN A 205 -23.07 13.32 6.41
CA GLN A 205 -22.67 14.53 5.73
C GLN A 205 -21.71 14.12 4.63
N VAL A 206 -22.05 14.48 3.39
CA VAL A 206 -21.09 14.48 2.28
C VAL A 206 -19.94 15.35 2.77
N ARG A 207 -18.86 14.74 3.26
CA ARG A 207 -17.66 15.48 3.62
C ARG A 207 -17.22 16.13 2.33
N ALA A 208 -17.43 17.44 2.19
CA ALA A 208 -17.15 18.16 0.96
C ALA A 208 -15.72 17.84 0.53
N ALA A 209 -15.59 17.01 -0.49
CA ALA A 209 -14.33 16.49 -1.00
C ALA A 209 -14.39 16.64 -2.51
N GLY A 210 -13.29 17.06 -3.11
CA GLY A 210 -13.16 17.11 -4.56
C GLY A 210 -12.91 15.72 -5.15
N PRO A 211 -12.98 15.59 -6.49
CA PRO A 211 -12.46 14.40 -7.17
C PRO A 211 -10.97 14.23 -6.86
N ALA A 212 -10.53 12.98 -6.71
CA ALA A 212 -9.12 12.64 -6.49
C ALA A 212 -8.70 11.47 -7.37
N THR A 213 -7.48 11.55 -7.92
CA THR A 213 -6.86 10.47 -8.72
C THR A 213 -5.40 10.35 -8.33
N VAL A 214 -4.96 9.13 -8.04
CA VAL A 214 -3.54 8.83 -7.85
C VAL A 214 -3.14 7.66 -8.73
N VAL A 215 -1.98 7.79 -9.39
CA VAL A 215 -1.33 6.70 -10.12
C VAL A 215 0.04 6.46 -9.54
N VAL A 216 0.32 5.23 -9.14
CA VAL A 216 1.63 4.83 -8.59
C VAL A 216 2.26 3.71 -9.42
N SER A 217 3.59 3.71 -9.51
CA SER A 217 4.31 2.56 -10.02
C SER A 217 4.16 1.38 -9.05
N ARG A 218 3.73 0.23 -9.57
CA ARG A 218 3.73 -1.03 -8.83
C ARG A 218 5.15 -1.44 -8.43
N HIS A 219 6.15 -1.06 -9.23
CA HIS A 219 7.53 -1.46 -9.02
C HIS A 219 8.26 -0.56 -8.03
N SER A 220 8.45 0.71 -8.36
CA SER A 220 9.21 1.64 -7.50
C SER A 220 8.39 2.20 -6.33
N GLY A 221 7.06 2.22 -6.44
CA GLY A 221 6.19 2.92 -5.49
C GLY A 221 6.10 4.44 -5.73
N GLU A 222 6.75 4.93 -6.77
CA GLU A 222 6.72 6.34 -7.18
C GLU A 222 5.32 6.79 -7.57
N VAL A 223 4.94 8.00 -7.15
CA VAL A 223 3.68 8.64 -7.54
C VAL A 223 3.89 9.33 -8.88
N LEU A 224 3.20 8.85 -9.91
CA LEU A 224 3.33 9.33 -11.30
C LEU A 224 2.27 10.39 -11.64
N VAL A 225 1.08 10.27 -11.05
CA VAL A 225 -0.01 11.24 -11.18
C VAL A 225 -0.63 11.43 -9.80
N SER A 226 -0.92 12.68 -9.44
CA SER A 226 -1.63 13.05 -8.22
C SER A 226 -2.51 14.26 -8.50
N GLU A 227 -3.82 14.05 -8.51
CA GLU A 227 -4.84 15.07 -8.79
C GLU A 227 -5.81 15.13 -7.60
N GLY A 228 -6.13 16.34 -7.13
CA GLY A 228 -6.98 16.55 -5.95
C GLY A 228 -6.32 16.17 -4.62
N ASP A 229 -7.13 16.08 -3.57
CA ASP A 229 -6.67 15.72 -2.22
C ASP A 229 -6.60 14.20 -2.05
N VAL A 230 -5.51 13.60 -2.53
CA VAL A 230 -5.28 12.15 -2.50
C VAL A 230 -4.89 11.61 -1.12
N ARG A 231 -4.67 12.50 -0.12
CA ARG A 231 -4.24 12.14 1.24
C ARG A 231 -5.40 12.13 2.23
N ARG A 232 -6.51 12.79 1.91
CA ARG A 232 -7.71 12.78 2.75
C ARG A 232 -8.34 11.40 2.82
N ALA A 233 -8.54 10.92 4.04
CA ALA A 233 -9.28 9.69 4.30
C ALA A 233 -10.78 9.90 4.03
N LEU A 234 -11.35 9.03 3.22
CA LEU A 234 -12.78 9.00 2.88
C LEU A 234 -13.33 7.58 3.08
N PRO A 235 -14.63 7.43 3.39
CA PRO A 235 -15.25 6.10 3.42
C PRO A 235 -15.06 5.39 2.08
N TYR A 236 -14.68 4.11 2.13
CA TYR A 236 -14.12 3.39 0.98
C TYR A 236 -15.11 2.46 0.28
N GLY A 237 -16.29 2.23 0.87
CA GLY A 237 -17.28 1.29 0.32
C GLY A 237 -16.69 -0.11 0.13
N SER A 238 -17.07 -0.82 -0.92
CA SER A 238 -16.61 -2.19 -1.15
C SER A 238 -15.19 -2.36 -1.73
N VAL A 239 -14.38 -1.31 -1.81
CA VAL A 239 -13.05 -1.38 -2.47
C VAL A 239 -12.00 -2.14 -1.64
N LEU A 240 -12.20 -2.35 -0.33
CA LEU A 240 -11.28 -3.12 0.53
C LEU A 240 -11.64 -4.61 0.69
N LYS A 241 -12.74 -5.08 0.11
CA LYS A 241 -13.10 -6.51 0.14
C LYS A 241 -12.00 -7.48 -0.36
N PRO A 242 -11.14 -7.14 -1.35
CA PRO A 242 -10.04 -8.02 -1.74
C PRO A 242 -9.08 -8.36 -0.59
N PHE A 243 -8.93 -7.50 0.41
CA PHE A 243 -8.08 -7.77 1.58
C PHE A 243 -8.72 -8.79 2.53
N VAL A 244 -10.05 -8.82 2.63
CA VAL A 244 -10.80 -9.87 3.34
C VAL A 244 -10.65 -11.21 2.64
N TYR A 245 -10.84 -11.20 1.32
CA TYR A 245 -10.66 -12.39 0.50
C TYR A 245 -9.23 -12.93 0.65
N ALA A 246 -8.23 -12.04 0.58
CA ALA A 246 -6.83 -12.38 0.76
C ALA A 246 -6.52 -12.92 2.17
N ALA A 247 -7.17 -12.43 3.22
CA ALA A 247 -6.98 -12.94 4.57
C ALA A 247 -7.63 -14.33 4.80
N GLY A 248 -8.66 -14.68 4.04
CA GLY A 248 -9.38 -15.94 4.19
C GLY A 248 -8.63 -17.15 3.64
N VAL A 249 -8.59 -18.24 4.43
CA VAL A 249 -7.98 -19.53 4.07
C VAL A 249 -9.00 -20.51 3.46
N GLY A 250 -10.29 -20.30 3.74
CA GLY A 250 -11.39 -21.05 3.14
C GLY A 250 -12.49 -20.10 2.68
N HIS A 251 -12.94 -20.24 1.44
CA HIS A 251 -13.99 -19.43 0.85
C HIS A 251 -15.24 -20.29 0.67
N PRO A 252 -16.30 -20.11 1.48
CA PRO A 252 -17.48 -20.94 1.39
C PRO A 252 -18.24 -20.70 0.08
N VAL A 253 -19.05 -21.68 -0.32
CA VAL A 253 -20.00 -21.49 -1.42
C VAL A 253 -21.40 -21.42 -0.82
N LEU A 254 -22.00 -20.24 -0.87
CA LEU A 254 -23.21 -19.90 -0.10
C LEU A 254 -24.44 -19.75 -1.01
N PRO A 255 -25.63 -20.20 -0.57
CA PRO A 255 -26.87 -19.93 -1.29
C PRO A 255 -27.26 -18.44 -1.12
N PRO A 256 -27.61 -17.73 -2.19
CA PRO A 256 -28.07 -16.34 -2.08
C PRO A 256 -29.43 -16.28 -1.39
N ARG A 257 -29.66 -15.22 -0.60
CA ARG A 257 -30.93 -14.96 0.10
C ARG A 257 -31.70 -13.84 -0.60
N ALA A 258 -32.72 -14.18 -1.38
CA ALA A 258 -33.42 -13.24 -2.26
C ALA A 258 -34.16 -12.12 -1.49
N GLU A 259 -34.58 -12.39 -0.26
CA GLU A 259 -35.26 -11.48 0.66
C GLU A 259 -34.33 -10.47 1.36
N VAL A 260 -33.01 -10.62 1.17
CA VAL A 260 -31.97 -9.82 1.82
C VAL A 260 -31.32 -8.88 0.79
N GLN A 261 -31.44 -7.57 1.02
CA GLN A 261 -30.99 -6.54 0.07
C GLN A 261 -29.48 -6.63 -0.21
N GLU A 262 -28.69 -7.05 0.76
CA GLU A 262 -27.25 -7.18 0.67
C GLU A 262 -26.82 -8.27 -0.33
N TRP A 263 -27.72 -9.20 -0.67
CA TRP A 263 -27.57 -10.19 -1.74
C TRP A 263 -28.00 -9.67 -3.12
N ALA A 264 -28.59 -8.47 -3.23
CA ALA A 264 -28.98 -7.85 -4.50
C ALA A 264 -27.77 -7.25 -5.26
N CYS A 265 -26.86 -8.11 -5.69
CA CYS A 265 -25.61 -7.73 -6.38
C CYS A 265 -25.64 -7.97 -7.90
N GLY A 266 -26.83 -7.93 -8.49
CA GLY A 266 -27.04 -8.09 -9.92
C GLY A 266 -28.05 -9.20 -10.23
N PRO A 267 -28.59 -9.23 -11.46
CA PRO A 267 -29.54 -10.25 -11.89
C PRO A 267 -28.87 -11.61 -12.03
N ASP A 268 -29.68 -12.67 -12.05
CA ASP A 268 -29.27 -14.04 -12.38
C ASP A 268 -28.08 -14.56 -11.55
N LEU A 269 -28.15 -14.39 -10.23
CA LEU A 269 -27.18 -15.03 -9.35
C LEU A 269 -27.33 -16.55 -9.43
N PRO A 270 -26.21 -17.31 -9.46
CA PRO A 270 -26.26 -18.75 -9.40
C PRO A 270 -26.90 -19.19 -8.07
N LYS A 271 -27.52 -20.38 -8.07
CA LYS A 271 -28.10 -21.01 -6.85
C LYS A 271 -27.09 -21.13 -5.70
N ARG A 272 -25.80 -21.10 -6.03
CA ARG A 272 -24.66 -21.17 -5.13
C ARG A 272 -23.62 -20.16 -5.60
N VAL A 273 -23.33 -19.17 -4.77
CA VAL A 273 -22.40 -18.08 -5.06
C VAL A 273 -21.06 -18.38 -4.38
N ASP A 274 -20.00 -18.40 -5.17
CA ASP A 274 -18.62 -18.50 -4.69
C ASP A 274 -18.03 -17.11 -4.40
N ALA A 275 -16.90 -17.07 -3.69
CA ALA A 275 -16.23 -15.82 -3.35
C ALA A 275 -15.78 -15.03 -4.58
N ARG A 276 -15.48 -15.68 -5.70
CA ARG A 276 -15.13 -15.02 -6.96
C ARG A 276 -16.30 -14.23 -7.52
N THR A 277 -17.46 -14.87 -7.67
CA THR A 277 -18.69 -14.22 -8.12
C THR A 277 -19.08 -13.11 -7.16
N ALA A 278 -19.04 -13.38 -5.85
CA ALA A 278 -19.27 -12.37 -4.84
C ALA A 278 -18.31 -11.20 -4.97
N MET A 279 -17.06 -11.46 -5.39
CA MET A 279 -16.07 -10.41 -5.54
C MET A 279 -16.31 -9.49 -6.72
N LEU A 280 -16.49 -10.10 -7.89
CA LEU A 280 -16.73 -9.39 -9.14
C LEU A 280 -18.03 -8.62 -9.12
N ARG A 281 -19.08 -9.17 -8.50
CA ARG A 281 -20.39 -8.52 -8.40
C ARG A 281 -20.54 -7.62 -7.16
N SER A 282 -19.51 -7.58 -6.31
CA SER A 282 -19.50 -6.82 -5.07
C SER A 282 -20.67 -7.16 -4.12
N CYS A 283 -21.06 -8.44 -4.05
CA CYS A 283 -22.12 -8.92 -3.16
C CYS A 283 -21.75 -8.68 -1.70
N ASN A 284 -22.56 -7.97 -0.93
CA ASN A 284 -22.30 -7.72 0.48
C ASN A 284 -22.79 -8.89 1.35
N GLY A 285 -23.96 -9.45 1.00
CA GLY A 285 -24.61 -10.55 1.73
C GLY A 285 -23.73 -11.78 1.85
N TYR A 286 -22.99 -12.11 0.79
CA TYR A 286 -22.00 -13.20 0.83
C TYR A 286 -20.97 -13.02 1.95
N PHE A 287 -20.41 -11.82 2.16
CA PHE A 287 -19.38 -11.61 3.18
C PHE A 287 -19.97 -11.60 4.59
N LEU A 288 -21.16 -11.03 4.76
CA LEU A 288 -21.89 -11.09 6.03
C LEU A 288 -22.22 -12.55 6.42
N ASP A 289 -22.68 -13.35 5.46
CA ASP A 289 -23.00 -14.76 5.70
C ASP A 289 -21.74 -15.62 5.87
N TRP A 290 -20.62 -15.23 5.23
CA TRP A 290 -19.31 -15.83 5.49
C TRP A 290 -18.86 -15.56 6.93
N GLU A 291 -19.01 -14.35 7.45
CA GLU A 291 -18.76 -14.05 8.87
C GLU A 291 -19.67 -14.87 9.78
N ALA A 292 -20.98 -14.92 9.50
CA ALA A 292 -21.94 -15.68 10.28
C ALA A 292 -21.65 -17.19 10.31
N SER A 293 -21.00 -17.74 9.28
CA SER A 293 -20.54 -19.14 9.28
C SER A 293 -19.39 -19.44 10.24
N GLY A 294 -18.77 -18.41 10.83
CA GLY A 294 -17.61 -18.51 11.73
C GLY A 294 -16.27 -18.79 11.03
N SER A 295 -16.24 -18.85 9.69
CA SER A 295 -15.04 -19.18 8.91
C SER A 295 -14.35 -17.98 8.25
N ALA A 296 -14.93 -16.78 8.34
CA ALA A 296 -14.31 -15.56 7.83
C ALA A 296 -13.14 -15.10 8.73
N PRO A 297 -12.14 -14.41 8.16
CA PRO A 297 -11.13 -13.74 8.96
C PRO A 297 -11.77 -12.65 9.83
N ARG A 298 -11.29 -12.48 11.06
CA ARG A 298 -11.66 -11.33 11.90
C ARG A 298 -11.06 -10.05 11.30
N GLY A 299 -11.90 -9.04 11.09
CA GLY A 299 -11.47 -7.77 10.49
C GLY A 299 -10.83 -7.98 9.11
N PHE A 300 -9.61 -7.45 8.93
CA PHE A 300 -8.80 -7.68 7.72
C PHE A 300 -7.72 -8.77 7.90
N GLY A 301 -7.74 -9.53 9.01
CA GLY A 301 -6.71 -10.53 9.31
C GLY A 301 -5.29 -9.96 9.28
N ALA A 302 -4.37 -10.63 8.58
CA ALA A 302 -2.98 -10.18 8.44
C ALA A 302 -2.83 -8.82 7.72
N TRP A 303 -3.88 -8.34 7.04
CA TRP A 303 -3.86 -7.05 6.35
C TRP A 303 -4.25 -5.87 7.23
N GLU A 304 -4.79 -6.09 8.42
CA GLU A 304 -5.19 -5.00 9.33
C GLU A 304 -4.01 -4.09 9.72
N PRO A 305 -2.81 -4.61 10.09
CA PRO A 305 -1.65 -3.76 10.35
C PRO A 305 -1.21 -2.95 9.12
N VAL A 306 -1.34 -3.52 7.92
CA VAL A 306 -1.02 -2.82 6.66
C VAL A 306 -1.94 -1.62 6.47
N LEU A 307 -3.25 -1.84 6.56
CA LEU A 307 -4.24 -0.79 6.34
C LEU A 307 -4.17 0.28 7.42
N SER A 308 -3.95 -0.12 8.67
CA SER A 308 -3.76 0.80 9.80
C SER A 308 -2.54 1.71 9.59
N ALA A 309 -1.40 1.14 9.19
CA ALA A 309 -0.18 1.90 8.93
C ALA A 309 -0.29 2.83 7.70
N LEU A 310 -1.22 2.53 6.78
CA LEU A 310 -1.55 3.38 5.63
C LEU A 310 -2.65 4.41 5.92
N GLY A 311 -3.08 4.54 7.18
CA GLY A 311 -4.00 5.57 7.64
C GLY A 311 -5.47 5.18 7.63
N LEU A 312 -5.80 3.89 7.77
CA LEU A 312 -7.18 3.48 8.10
C LEU A 312 -7.58 4.13 9.44
N THR A 313 -8.70 4.84 9.47
CA THR A 313 -9.06 5.72 10.60
C THR A 313 -9.46 5.00 11.90
N GLY A 314 -9.54 3.68 11.91
CA GLY A 314 -9.92 2.89 13.08
C GLY A 314 -9.89 1.39 12.82
N LYS A 315 -10.28 0.60 13.83
CA LYS A 315 -10.44 -0.85 13.70
C LYS A 315 -11.89 -1.19 13.36
N PRO A 316 -12.13 -2.17 12.46
CA PRO A 316 -13.48 -2.63 12.17
C PRO A 316 -14.09 -3.33 13.39
N ALA A 317 -15.36 -3.05 13.69
CA ALA A 317 -16.10 -3.74 14.72
C ALA A 317 -16.63 -5.11 14.25
N ASP A 318 -17.01 -5.22 12.97
CA ASP A 318 -17.57 -6.42 12.34
C ASP A 318 -17.37 -6.37 10.81
N MET A 319 -17.83 -7.40 10.09
CA MET A 319 -17.73 -7.46 8.63
C MET A 319 -18.43 -6.30 7.91
N ALA A 320 -19.48 -5.70 8.46
CA ALA A 320 -20.15 -4.57 7.81
C ALA A 320 -19.25 -3.32 7.75
N ASP A 321 -18.37 -3.13 8.74
CA ASP A 321 -17.31 -2.12 8.63
C ASP A 321 -16.31 -2.51 7.52
N VAL A 322 -15.82 -3.75 7.57
CA VAL A 322 -14.77 -4.27 6.69
C VAL A 322 -15.16 -4.18 5.21
N VAL A 323 -16.41 -4.49 4.87
CA VAL A 323 -16.90 -4.44 3.48
C VAL A 323 -17.38 -3.05 3.05
N GLY A 324 -17.24 -2.06 3.93
CA GLY A 324 -17.61 -0.65 3.72
C GLY A 324 -19.11 -0.44 3.56
N LEU A 325 -19.93 -1.23 4.27
CA LEU A 325 -21.37 -1.00 4.38
C LEU A 325 -21.70 0.14 5.36
N ARG A 326 -20.83 0.39 6.33
CA ARG A 326 -20.87 1.55 7.23
C ARG A 326 -19.80 2.57 6.85
N SER A 327 -20.07 3.85 7.11
CA SER A 327 -19.15 4.95 6.82
C SER A 327 -18.20 5.30 7.98
N THR A 328 -18.10 4.41 8.97
CA THR A 328 -17.32 4.54 10.21
C THR A 328 -15.81 4.52 9.98
N LEU A 329 -15.36 3.81 8.95
CA LEU A 329 -13.96 3.69 8.57
C LEU A 329 -13.67 4.40 7.26
N ALA A 330 -12.48 5.01 7.17
CA ALA A 330 -12.03 5.74 6.01
C ALA A 330 -10.56 5.44 5.69
N LEU A 331 -10.20 5.50 4.41
CA LEU A 331 -8.84 5.37 3.91
C LEU A 331 -8.62 6.39 2.78
N SER A 332 -7.39 6.88 2.64
CA SER A 332 -7.08 7.85 1.57
C SER A 332 -6.86 7.16 0.22
N PRO A 333 -7.09 7.85 -0.92
CA PRO A 333 -6.74 7.33 -2.25
C PRO A 333 -5.28 6.87 -2.36
N TRP A 334 -4.34 7.63 -1.78
CA TRP A 334 -2.94 7.26 -1.73
C TRP A 334 -2.70 6.00 -0.88
N GLY A 335 -3.32 5.91 0.31
CA GLY A 335 -3.23 4.73 1.18
C GLY A 335 -3.78 3.48 0.48
N MET A 336 -4.90 3.63 -0.22
CA MET A 336 -5.49 2.58 -1.06
C MET A 336 -4.50 2.10 -2.14
N ALA A 337 -3.86 3.02 -2.88
CA ALA A 337 -2.92 2.67 -3.94
C ALA A 337 -1.70 1.90 -3.40
N GLN A 338 -1.16 2.31 -2.24
CA GLN A 338 -0.07 1.60 -1.57
C GLN A 338 -0.51 0.22 -1.03
N ALA A 339 -1.74 0.10 -0.52
CA ALA A 339 -2.28 -1.18 -0.06
C ALA A 339 -2.41 -2.17 -1.24
N TYR A 340 -2.93 -1.71 -2.37
CA TYR A 340 -3.00 -2.52 -3.60
C TYR A 340 -1.62 -2.85 -4.16
N ARG A 341 -0.59 -2.01 -3.91
CA ARG A 341 0.79 -2.33 -4.28
C ARG A 341 1.33 -3.54 -3.52
N LEU A 342 1.06 -3.61 -2.20
CA LEU A 342 1.43 -4.78 -1.42
C LEU A 342 0.57 -6.00 -1.78
N LEU A 343 -0.73 -5.81 -2.01
CA LEU A 343 -1.63 -6.89 -2.47
C LEU A 343 -1.15 -7.50 -3.80
N ALA A 344 -0.69 -6.65 -4.73
CA ALA A 344 -0.17 -7.08 -6.02
C ALA A 344 1.12 -7.91 -5.91
N GLU A 345 1.89 -7.73 -4.84
CA GLU A 345 3.09 -8.51 -4.57
C GLU A 345 2.76 -9.80 -3.80
N ALA A 346 1.93 -9.70 -2.77
CA ALA A 346 1.66 -10.82 -1.89
C ALA A 346 0.65 -11.82 -2.48
N ARG A 347 -0.37 -11.31 -3.19
CA ARG A 347 -1.52 -12.09 -3.67
C ARG A 347 -1.84 -11.81 -5.13
N PRO A 348 -0.93 -12.18 -6.06
CA PRO A 348 -1.19 -12.06 -7.49
C PRO A 348 -2.39 -12.89 -7.95
N ASP A 349 -2.74 -13.96 -7.25
CA ASP A 349 -3.95 -14.78 -7.45
C ASP A 349 -5.24 -13.97 -7.25
N VAL A 350 -5.27 -13.09 -6.25
CA VAL A 350 -6.42 -12.20 -5.98
C VAL A 350 -6.52 -11.16 -7.09
N LEU A 351 -5.41 -10.62 -7.59
CA LEU A 351 -5.44 -9.70 -8.73
C LEU A 351 -5.91 -10.40 -10.01
N ALA A 352 -5.46 -11.62 -10.28
CA ALA A 352 -5.89 -12.39 -11.44
C ALA A 352 -7.42 -12.59 -11.43
N LEU A 353 -8.01 -12.85 -10.25
CA LEU A 353 -9.46 -12.92 -10.10
C LEU A 353 -10.13 -11.59 -10.47
N LEU A 354 -9.62 -10.47 -9.98
CA LEU A 354 -10.17 -9.13 -10.22
C LEU A 354 -10.03 -8.63 -11.67
N ALA A 355 -9.17 -9.25 -12.49
CA ALA A 355 -8.99 -8.90 -13.90
C ALA A 355 -10.28 -9.11 -14.72
N ASP A 356 -11.19 -9.96 -14.24
CA ASP A 356 -12.46 -10.24 -14.89
C ASP A 356 -13.58 -9.24 -14.57
N ASN A 357 -13.34 -8.29 -13.66
CA ASN A 357 -14.39 -7.38 -13.20
C ASN A 357 -14.93 -6.49 -14.32
N ALA A 358 -14.08 -6.09 -15.27
CA ALA A 358 -14.50 -5.35 -16.45
C ALA A 358 -15.34 -6.18 -17.43
N ALA A 359 -15.21 -7.51 -17.42
CA ALA A 359 -15.92 -8.41 -18.33
C ALA A 359 -17.21 -8.97 -17.71
N ARG A 360 -17.21 -9.27 -16.40
CA ARG A 360 -18.27 -10.04 -15.72
C ARG A 360 -18.76 -9.42 -14.41
N GLY A 361 -18.14 -8.34 -13.97
CA GLY A 361 -18.39 -7.74 -12.66
C GLY A 361 -19.11 -6.40 -12.73
N THR A 362 -18.87 -5.55 -11.74
CA THR A 362 -19.55 -4.25 -11.58
C THR A 362 -19.27 -3.26 -12.71
N LEU A 363 -18.23 -3.49 -13.52
CA LEU A 363 -17.85 -2.67 -14.66
C LEU A 363 -18.14 -3.35 -16.01
N ALA A 364 -18.87 -4.46 -16.03
CA ALA A 364 -19.27 -5.13 -17.27
C ALA A 364 -20.23 -4.28 -18.11
N GLU A 365 -20.22 -4.52 -19.43
CA GLU A 365 -21.14 -3.89 -20.41
C GLU A 365 -21.00 -2.37 -20.55
N LEU A 366 -19.83 -1.82 -20.18
CA LEU A 366 -19.50 -0.42 -20.39
C LEU A 366 -18.61 -0.26 -21.62
N PRO A 367 -18.63 0.90 -22.31
CA PRO A 367 -17.65 1.20 -23.35
C PRO A 367 -16.19 1.07 -22.85
N ALA A 368 -15.93 1.47 -21.60
CA ALA A 368 -14.62 1.35 -20.96
C ALA A 368 -14.20 -0.09 -20.67
N SER A 369 -15.11 -1.08 -20.64
CA SER A 369 -14.82 -2.47 -20.30
C SER A 369 -13.73 -3.08 -21.17
N LYS A 370 -13.76 -2.78 -22.49
CA LYS A 370 -12.77 -3.28 -23.44
C LYS A 370 -11.36 -2.73 -23.15
N ALA A 371 -11.26 -1.45 -22.81
CA ALA A 371 -9.99 -0.80 -22.49
C ALA A 371 -9.41 -1.25 -21.13
N LEU A 372 -10.26 -1.80 -20.25
CA LEU A 372 -9.87 -2.37 -18.96
C LEU A 372 -9.62 -3.88 -19.01
N SER A 373 -9.63 -4.50 -20.20
CA SER A 373 -9.31 -5.91 -20.35
C SER A 373 -7.89 -6.20 -19.85
N GLY A 374 -7.76 -7.17 -18.94
CA GLY A 374 -6.49 -7.51 -18.29
C GLY A 374 -6.08 -6.56 -17.15
N VAL A 375 -6.90 -5.56 -16.83
CA VAL A 375 -6.70 -4.68 -15.67
C VAL A 375 -7.54 -5.19 -14.49
N SER A 376 -6.88 -5.56 -13.40
CA SER A 376 -7.52 -5.98 -12.16
C SER A 376 -8.24 -4.80 -11.53
N THR A 377 -9.57 -4.85 -11.45
CA THR A 377 -10.35 -3.73 -10.90
C THR A 377 -11.23 -4.14 -9.74
N LYS A 378 -11.32 -3.25 -8.74
CA LYS A 378 -12.33 -3.32 -7.69
C LYS A 378 -13.04 -1.98 -7.53
N THR A 379 -14.35 -2.04 -7.44
CA THR A 379 -15.20 -0.87 -7.23
C THR A 379 -15.72 -0.79 -5.80
N GLY A 380 -15.98 0.44 -5.35
CA GLY A 380 -16.68 0.73 -4.10
C GLY A 380 -17.71 1.84 -4.32
N THR A 381 -18.82 1.81 -3.59
CA THR A 381 -19.79 2.91 -3.57
C THR A 381 -20.26 3.13 -2.16
N VAL A 382 -20.08 4.36 -1.69
CA VAL A 382 -20.63 4.84 -0.42
C VAL A 382 -21.94 5.53 -0.75
N ARG A 383 -23.00 5.23 0.01
CA ARG A 383 -24.33 5.79 -0.20
C ARG A 383 -24.83 6.45 1.07
N ASP A 384 -25.69 7.45 0.90
CA ASP A 384 -26.43 8.05 2.02
C ASP A 384 -27.69 7.25 2.37
N ALA A 385 -28.44 7.74 3.36
CA ALA A 385 -29.70 7.14 3.80
C ALA A 385 -30.78 7.12 2.69
N ALA A 386 -30.74 8.05 1.74
CA ALA A 386 -31.60 8.06 0.56
C ALA A 386 -31.06 7.17 -0.58
N SER A 387 -30.04 6.35 -0.33
CA SER A 387 -29.36 5.50 -1.32
C SER A 387 -28.71 6.26 -2.48
N ARG A 388 -28.49 7.58 -2.34
CA ARG A 388 -27.76 8.39 -3.33
C ARG A 388 -26.25 8.14 -3.18
N PRO A 389 -25.49 8.06 -4.28
CA PRO A 389 -24.04 7.89 -4.20
C PRO A 389 -23.38 9.11 -3.58
N GLN A 390 -22.57 8.90 -2.56
CA GLN A 390 -21.71 9.94 -1.98
C GLN A 390 -20.30 9.91 -2.56
N TYR A 391 -19.71 8.72 -2.64
CA TYR A 391 -18.38 8.51 -3.22
C TYR A 391 -18.37 7.22 -4.04
N GLY A 392 -17.95 7.33 -5.28
CA GLY A 392 -17.58 6.19 -6.10
C GLY A 392 -16.07 5.99 -6.07
N TRP A 393 -15.65 4.74 -5.92
CA TRP A 393 -14.25 4.32 -5.90
C TRP A 393 -13.97 3.33 -7.01
N ILE A 394 -12.82 3.49 -7.66
CA ILE A 394 -12.20 2.45 -8.48
C ILE A 394 -10.74 2.33 -8.05
N ALA A 395 -10.33 1.13 -7.66
CA ALA A 395 -8.93 0.72 -7.61
C ALA A 395 -8.67 -0.19 -8.81
N ALA A 396 -7.65 0.12 -9.59
CA ALA A 396 -7.25 -0.59 -10.79
C ALA A 396 -5.76 -0.92 -10.72
N VAL A 397 -5.39 -2.15 -11.04
CA VAL A 397 -4.00 -2.61 -11.07
C VAL A 397 -3.75 -3.29 -12.41
N ASP A 398 -2.76 -2.80 -13.15
CA ASP A 398 -2.25 -3.48 -14.34
C ASP A 398 -0.86 -4.10 -14.06
N ALA A 399 -0.14 -4.47 -15.13
CA ALA A 399 1.19 -5.06 -15.01
C ALA A 399 2.18 -4.17 -14.24
N ASP A 400 2.15 -2.85 -14.47
CA ASP A 400 3.18 -1.89 -14.03
C ASP A 400 2.63 -0.80 -13.09
N LEU A 401 1.33 -0.53 -13.14
CA LEU A 401 0.69 0.64 -12.56
C LEU A 401 -0.49 0.28 -11.67
N ILE A 402 -0.73 1.16 -10.70
CA ILE A 402 -1.91 1.13 -9.83
C ILE A 402 -2.56 2.49 -9.90
N VAL A 403 -3.86 2.51 -10.20
CA VAL A 403 -4.69 3.71 -10.24
C VAL A 403 -5.75 3.60 -9.15
N VAL A 404 -5.91 4.66 -8.36
CA VAL A 404 -7.07 4.82 -7.49
C VAL A 404 -7.75 6.14 -7.81
N ALA A 405 -9.04 6.07 -8.13
CA ALA A 405 -9.87 7.23 -8.42
C ALA A 405 -11.08 7.27 -7.49
N VAL A 406 -11.39 8.48 -7.01
CA VAL A 406 -12.56 8.78 -6.20
C VAL A 406 -13.36 9.90 -6.83
N ARG A 407 -14.66 9.69 -7.01
CA ARG A 407 -15.57 10.71 -7.53
C ARG A 407 -16.73 10.92 -6.55
N PRO A 408 -16.82 12.12 -5.93
CA PRO A 408 -17.99 12.52 -5.15
C PRO A 408 -19.26 12.50 -6.00
N GLY A 409 -20.38 12.07 -5.43
CA GLY A 409 -21.69 12.10 -6.09
C GLY A 409 -21.87 11.12 -7.25
N LYS A 410 -20.86 10.31 -7.60
CA LYS A 410 -20.91 9.38 -8.73
C LYS A 410 -20.77 7.93 -8.30
N MET A 411 -21.40 7.04 -9.04
CA MET A 411 -21.13 5.59 -9.01
C MET A 411 -19.93 5.25 -9.90
N PRO A 412 -19.15 4.20 -9.59
CA PRO A 412 -18.00 3.74 -10.39
C PRO A 412 -18.26 3.62 -11.90
N ARG A 413 -19.43 3.09 -12.28
CA ARG A 413 -19.81 2.92 -13.69
C ARG A 413 -19.92 4.25 -14.46
N GLN A 414 -20.12 5.39 -13.77
CA GLN A 414 -20.29 6.72 -14.37
C GLN A 414 -18.98 7.48 -14.60
N PHE A 415 -17.83 6.88 -14.26
CA PHE A 415 -16.50 7.47 -14.49
C PHE A 415 -15.45 6.40 -14.82
N ALA A 416 -15.87 5.21 -15.26
CA ALA A 416 -14.96 4.09 -15.52
C ALA A 416 -14.00 4.40 -16.68
N GLU A 417 -14.42 5.24 -17.62
CA GLU A 417 -13.65 5.74 -18.76
C GLU A 417 -12.44 6.59 -18.34
N GLU A 418 -12.49 7.22 -17.17
CA GLU A 418 -11.38 8.04 -16.66
C GLU A 418 -10.16 7.18 -16.26
N ILE A 419 -10.35 5.86 -16.05
CA ILE A 419 -9.27 4.95 -15.61
C ILE A 419 -8.29 4.63 -16.75
N PRO A 420 -8.73 4.16 -17.95
CA PRO A 420 -7.85 4.05 -19.10
C PRO A 420 -7.12 5.35 -19.44
N GLU A 421 -7.80 6.50 -19.30
CA GLU A 421 -7.17 7.81 -19.54
C GLU A 421 -6.06 8.09 -18.53
N ALA A 422 -6.27 7.84 -17.24
CA ALA A 422 -5.24 8.02 -16.21
C ALA A 422 -4.03 7.10 -16.44
N LEU A 423 -4.27 5.84 -16.83
CA LEU A 423 -3.22 4.90 -17.22
C LEU A 423 -2.44 5.42 -18.44
N ALA A 424 -3.12 5.87 -19.48
CA ALA A 424 -2.50 6.43 -20.67
C ALA A 424 -1.69 7.71 -20.38
N ARG A 425 -2.19 8.58 -19.49
CA ARG A 425 -1.47 9.78 -19.02
C ARG A 425 -0.16 9.40 -18.32
N ALA A 426 -0.19 8.43 -17.41
CA ALA A 426 1.02 7.96 -16.73
C ALA A 426 2.03 7.34 -17.72
N ARG A 427 1.54 6.60 -18.72
CA ARG A 427 2.37 5.98 -19.78
C ARG A 427 2.98 6.95 -20.78
N LYS A 428 2.70 8.26 -20.68
CA LYS A 428 3.51 9.29 -21.37
C LYS A 428 4.96 9.28 -20.88
N GLN A 429 5.20 8.84 -19.65
CA GLN A 429 6.53 8.52 -19.16
C GLN A 429 6.92 7.12 -19.63
N ALA A 430 7.97 7.02 -20.44
CA ALA A 430 8.50 5.73 -20.88
C ALA A 430 9.30 5.05 -19.75
N GLY A 431 9.45 3.73 -19.83
CA GLY A 431 10.31 2.99 -18.91
C GLY A 431 9.66 2.55 -17.60
N LEU A 432 8.32 2.47 -17.56
CA LEU A 432 7.57 2.16 -16.34
C LEU A 432 7.52 0.67 -16.02
N GLU A 433 7.77 -0.19 -17.01
CA GLU A 433 7.89 -1.63 -16.85
C GLU A 433 9.05 -2.03 -15.92
N ALA A 434 8.94 -3.23 -15.35
CA ALA A 434 9.91 -3.73 -14.38
C ALA A 434 11.29 -3.99 -15.02
N ALA A 435 12.33 -3.51 -14.35
CA ALA A 435 13.70 -4.00 -14.48
C ALA A 435 14.07 -4.85 -13.26
N ARG A 436 14.66 -6.02 -13.48
CA ARG A 436 15.10 -6.95 -12.43
C ARG A 436 16.62 -7.09 -12.45
N VAL A 437 17.27 -6.69 -11.37
CA VAL A 437 18.72 -6.56 -11.30
C VAL A 437 19.29 -7.25 -10.06
N GLN A 438 20.42 -7.92 -10.19
CA GLN A 438 21.20 -8.37 -9.03
C GLN A 438 22.00 -7.19 -8.48
N VAL A 439 21.93 -6.97 -7.17
CA VAL A 439 22.57 -5.81 -6.51
C VAL A 439 23.38 -6.25 -5.31
N LEU A 440 24.41 -5.48 -4.93
CA LEU A 440 25.25 -5.72 -3.75
C LEU A 440 26.11 -7.00 -3.83
N GLY A 441 26.47 -7.47 -5.03
CA GLY A 441 27.22 -8.72 -5.22
C GLY A 441 28.65 -8.76 -4.64
N LEU A 442 29.18 -7.60 -4.20
CA LEU A 442 30.49 -7.51 -3.53
C LEU A 442 30.40 -7.57 -2.00
N VAL A 443 29.19 -7.45 -1.45
CA VAL A 443 28.94 -7.44 -0.01
C VAL A 443 28.39 -8.80 0.40
N SER A 444 28.76 -9.30 1.57
CA SER A 444 28.12 -10.49 2.12
C SER A 444 26.64 -10.21 2.40
N SER A 445 25.74 -11.15 2.06
CA SER A 445 24.30 -10.99 2.34
C SER A 445 24.01 -10.70 3.82
N ARG A 446 24.84 -11.27 4.70
CA ARG A 446 24.75 -11.15 6.16
C ARG A 446 25.10 -9.76 6.70
N GLU A 447 25.75 -8.93 5.89
CA GLU A 447 26.24 -7.59 6.26
C GLU A 447 25.37 -6.47 5.69
N VAL A 448 24.33 -6.80 4.92
CA VAL A 448 23.41 -5.81 4.35
C VAL A 448 22.23 -5.61 5.30
N GLU A 449 22.05 -4.37 5.73
CA GLU A 449 20.91 -3.96 6.54
C GLU A 449 20.00 -3.03 5.75
N ALA A 450 18.70 -3.16 6.00
CA ALA A 450 17.65 -2.40 5.37
C ALA A 450 16.76 -1.75 6.44
N ARG A 451 16.27 -0.55 6.12
CA ARG A 451 15.25 0.16 6.89
C ARG A 451 14.24 0.79 5.95
N CYS A 452 12.96 0.75 6.29
CA CYS A 452 11.93 1.47 5.53
C CYS A 452 11.58 2.76 6.27
N SER A 453 11.71 3.91 5.59
CA SER A 453 11.30 5.20 6.17
C SER A 453 9.79 5.44 6.08
N GLY A 454 9.10 4.67 5.25
CA GLY A 454 7.64 4.56 5.21
C GLY A 454 7.18 3.36 6.06
N VAL A 455 6.38 2.48 5.46
CA VAL A 455 5.90 1.26 6.15
C VAL A 455 6.45 0.01 5.46
N GLY A 456 7.31 -0.74 6.15
CA GLY A 456 8.00 -1.90 5.60
C GLY A 456 7.27 -3.21 5.87
N PHE A 457 7.23 -4.10 4.87
CA PHE A 457 6.67 -5.45 4.98
C PHE A 457 7.54 -6.48 4.29
N ALA A 458 7.67 -7.65 4.90
CA ALA A 458 8.08 -8.88 4.25
C ALA A 458 6.83 -9.67 3.85
N VAL A 459 6.82 -10.29 2.68
CA VAL A 459 5.77 -11.19 2.21
C VAL A 459 6.22 -12.62 2.53
N GLU A 460 5.49 -13.30 3.41
CA GLU A 460 5.71 -14.71 3.74
C GLU A 460 4.46 -15.49 3.34
N GLU A 461 4.59 -16.47 2.44
CA GLU A 461 3.47 -17.34 2.01
C GLU A 461 2.24 -16.56 1.51
N GLY A 462 2.47 -15.43 0.84
CA GLY A 462 1.43 -14.55 0.33
C GLY A 462 0.72 -13.67 1.39
N MET A 463 1.23 -13.65 2.62
CA MET A 463 0.75 -12.80 3.70
C MET A 463 1.78 -11.73 4.07
N PRO A 464 1.35 -10.51 4.40
CA PRO A 464 2.25 -9.45 4.83
C PRO A 464 2.64 -9.62 6.31
N LYS A 465 3.92 -9.40 6.60
CA LYS A 465 4.48 -9.34 7.94
C LYS A 465 5.24 -8.03 8.09
N ALA A 466 4.93 -7.27 9.14
CA ALA A 466 5.58 -5.99 9.39
C ALA A 466 7.10 -6.16 9.53
N ALA A 467 7.86 -5.37 8.79
CA ALA A 467 9.29 -5.27 8.97
C ALA A 467 9.60 -4.39 10.21
N PRO A 468 10.74 -4.60 10.89
CA PRO A 468 11.19 -3.70 11.95
C PRO A 468 11.33 -2.26 11.44
N VAL A 469 11.01 -1.30 12.31
CA VAL A 469 11.19 0.14 12.03
C VAL A 469 12.68 0.51 12.02
N GLU A 470 13.47 -0.21 12.81
CA GLU A 470 14.93 -0.07 12.85
C GLU A 470 15.62 -0.84 11.73
N TRP A 471 16.93 -0.65 11.61
CA TRP A 471 17.77 -1.42 10.71
C TRP A 471 17.66 -2.92 10.99
N ALA A 472 17.33 -3.69 9.96
CA ALA A 472 17.22 -5.13 10.01
C ALA A 472 17.99 -5.77 8.85
N ARG A 473 18.48 -6.99 9.03
CA ARG A 473 19.19 -7.71 7.96
C ARG A 473 18.26 -7.94 6.76
N LEU A 474 18.69 -7.52 5.57
CA LEU A 474 17.90 -7.66 4.34
C LEU A 474 17.66 -9.14 3.98
N GLU A 475 18.62 -10.02 4.27
CA GLU A 475 18.48 -11.47 4.13
C GLU A 475 17.27 -11.99 4.92
N GLY A 476 17.11 -11.55 6.17
CA GLY A 476 15.98 -11.96 7.01
C GLY A 476 14.62 -11.47 6.47
N LEU A 477 14.58 -10.31 5.83
CA LEU A 477 13.37 -9.74 5.23
C LEU A 477 12.97 -10.41 3.91
N THR A 478 13.92 -11.06 3.23
CA THR A 478 13.73 -11.61 1.87
C THR A 478 13.79 -13.13 1.79
N ALA A 479 14.19 -13.81 2.87
CA ALA A 479 14.38 -15.26 2.89
C ALA A 479 13.12 -16.06 2.54
N ARG A 480 11.94 -15.53 2.85
CA ARG A 480 10.63 -16.20 2.67
C ARG A 480 9.76 -15.57 1.59
N GLY A 481 10.26 -14.53 0.91
CA GLY A 481 9.54 -13.83 -0.14
C GLY A 481 10.02 -12.40 -0.36
N ALA A 482 9.14 -11.54 -0.83
CA ALA A 482 9.49 -10.17 -1.22
C ALA A 482 9.49 -9.20 -0.03
N ALA A 483 10.43 -8.26 -0.02
CA ALA A 483 10.43 -7.13 0.92
C ALA A 483 10.00 -5.84 0.21
N VAL A 484 8.92 -5.24 0.70
CA VAL A 484 8.25 -4.06 0.13
C VAL A 484 8.25 -2.92 1.14
N CYS A 485 8.73 -1.74 0.75
CA CYS A 485 8.58 -0.51 1.53
C CYS A 485 7.49 0.35 0.88
N LEU A 486 6.42 0.63 1.63
CA LEU A 486 5.28 1.41 1.17
C LEU A 486 5.45 2.88 1.50
N GLY A 487 5.14 3.73 0.53
CA GLY A 487 5.20 5.19 0.66
C GLY A 487 6.61 5.81 0.69
N ALA A 488 7.67 5.00 0.68
CA ALA A 488 9.05 5.47 0.59
C ALA A 488 9.98 4.39 -0.01
N PRO A 489 11.23 4.75 -0.39
CA PRO A 489 12.28 3.78 -0.71
C PRO A 489 12.76 3.01 0.52
N TRP A 490 13.32 1.81 0.29
CA TRP A 490 14.18 1.15 1.27
C TRP A 490 15.48 1.94 1.41
N ARG A 491 15.97 2.14 2.63
CA ARG A 491 17.33 2.59 2.91
C ARG A 491 18.20 1.39 3.20
N LEU A 492 19.33 1.27 2.51
CA LEU A 492 20.30 0.19 2.69
C LEU A 492 21.65 0.70 3.19
N ARG A 493 22.24 0.01 4.17
CA ARG A 493 23.61 0.24 4.62
C ARG A 493 24.39 -1.08 4.64
N PHE A 494 25.71 -0.98 4.47
CA PHE A 494 26.63 -2.11 4.36
C PHE A 494 28.08 -1.62 4.58
N PRO A 495 29.05 -2.52 4.86
CA PRO A 495 30.45 -2.14 5.05
C PRO A 495 30.99 -1.33 3.87
N LYS A 496 31.72 -0.24 4.17
CA LYS A 496 32.27 0.71 3.18
C LYS A 496 31.21 1.49 2.37
N GLY A 497 29.93 1.37 2.73
CA GLY A 497 28.86 2.25 2.27
C GLY A 497 28.69 3.48 3.17
N PRO A 498 27.81 4.42 2.79
CA PRO A 498 27.41 5.52 3.67
C PRO A 498 26.67 5.01 4.92
N GLU A 499 26.95 5.60 6.08
CA GLU A 499 26.36 5.17 7.35
C GLU A 499 24.85 5.45 7.40
N GLU A 500 24.41 6.56 6.80
CA GLU A 500 23.02 6.96 6.65
C GLU A 500 22.21 6.05 5.70
N GLY A 501 22.93 5.25 4.91
CA GLY A 501 22.40 4.35 3.89
C GLY A 501 22.01 5.04 2.58
N ARG A 502 21.66 4.22 1.58
CA ARG A 502 21.25 4.67 0.24
C ARG A 502 19.82 4.25 -0.05
N ASP A 503 19.10 5.06 -0.81
CA ASP A 503 17.72 4.78 -1.19
C ASP A 503 17.61 3.74 -2.32
N TYR A 504 16.65 2.83 -2.20
CA TYR A 504 16.28 1.79 -3.15
C TYR A 504 14.74 1.75 -3.26
N ALA A 505 14.20 2.49 -4.22
CA ALA A 505 12.78 2.56 -4.55
C ALA A 505 12.38 1.35 -5.41
N GLY A 506 11.93 0.30 -4.73
CA GLY A 506 11.61 -0.96 -5.38
C GLY A 506 11.25 -2.07 -4.41
N VAL A 507 11.33 -3.29 -4.90
CA VAL A 507 11.05 -4.51 -4.16
C VAL A 507 12.29 -5.40 -4.16
N PHE A 508 12.67 -5.89 -2.98
CA PHE A 508 13.75 -6.87 -2.86
C PHE A 508 13.18 -8.28 -2.81
N SER A 509 13.89 -9.22 -3.42
CA SER A 509 13.58 -10.65 -3.38
C SER A 509 14.88 -11.44 -3.28
N TRP A 510 14.79 -12.65 -2.74
CA TRP A 510 15.90 -13.58 -2.66
C TRP A 510 15.86 -14.56 -3.84
N SER A 511 16.95 -14.63 -4.60
CA SER A 511 17.12 -15.59 -5.69
C SER A 511 18.59 -16.00 -5.74
N PRO A 512 18.96 -17.16 -5.17
CA PRO A 512 20.35 -17.59 -5.08
C PRO A 512 21.06 -17.56 -6.43
N ALA A 513 22.18 -16.85 -6.50
CA ALA A 513 22.97 -16.81 -7.72
C ALA A 513 23.72 -18.14 -7.91
N PRO A 514 23.71 -18.75 -9.11
CA PRO A 514 24.43 -19.99 -9.37
C PRO A 514 25.93 -19.79 -9.12
N PRO A 515 26.66 -20.83 -8.67
CA PRO A 515 28.09 -20.70 -8.44
C PRO A 515 28.82 -20.35 -9.74
N TYR A 516 29.69 -19.34 -9.69
CA TYR A 516 30.56 -19.02 -10.82
C TYR A 516 31.73 -20.01 -10.87
N ARG A 517 31.96 -20.62 -12.04
CA ARG A 517 33.14 -21.44 -12.32
C ARG A 517 34.03 -20.69 -13.31
N PRO A 518 35.26 -20.28 -12.91
CA PRO A 518 36.16 -19.60 -13.81
C PRO A 518 36.63 -20.57 -14.92
N PRO A 519 36.92 -20.06 -16.13
CA PRO A 519 37.56 -20.86 -17.17
C PRO A 519 38.87 -21.48 -16.66
N PRO A 520 39.23 -22.70 -17.10
CA PRO A 520 40.50 -23.33 -16.75
C PRO A 520 41.68 -22.40 -17.04
N GLY A 521 42.63 -22.31 -16.10
CA GLY A 521 43.85 -21.53 -16.27
C GLY A 521 43.72 -20.02 -16.05
N VAL A 522 42.54 -19.48 -15.72
CA VAL A 522 42.37 -18.03 -15.44
C VAL A 522 42.46 -17.75 -13.93
N PRO A 523 43.53 -17.10 -13.43
CA PRO A 523 43.65 -16.74 -12.03
C PRO A 523 42.50 -15.80 -11.64
N THR A 524 41.58 -16.26 -10.81
CA THR A 524 40.40 -15.48 -10.41
C THR A 524 40.43 -15.24 -8.90
N SER A 525 40.63 -13.99 -8.49
CA SER A 525 40.61 -13.62 -7.07
C SER A 525 39.25 -13.91 -6.43
N SER A 526 39.20 -14.09 -5.10
CA SER A 526 37.93 -14.28 -4.37
C SER A 526 36.93 -13.14 -4.59
N SER A 527 37.42 -11.90 -4.71
CA SER A 527 36.59 -10.74 -5.05
C SER A 527 36.04 -10.83 -6.48
N ALA A 528 36.86 -11.24 -7.44
CA ALA A 528 36.43 -11.45 -8.83
C ALA A 528 35.43 -12.63 -8.96
N MET A 529 35.61 -13.70 -8.18
CA MET A 529 34.66 -14.80 -8.07
C MET A 529 33.30 -14.32 -7.55
N LYS A 530 33.29 -13.52 -6.47
CA LYS A 530 32.06 -12.92 -5.92
C LYS A 530 31.39 -11.98 -6.93
N ALA A 531 32.17 -11.08 -7.52
CA ALA A 531 31.70 -10.15 -8.55
C ALA A 531 31.03 -10.86 -9.74
N ARG A 532 31.63 -11.96 -10.22
CA ARG A 532 31.15 -12.74 -11.37
C ARG A 532 30.00 -13.68 -11.01
N ARG A 533 29.93 -14.15 -9.77
CA ARG A 533 28.75 -14.85 -9.23
C ARG A 533 27.53 -13.92 -9.23
N GLY A 534 27.70 -12.66 -8.81
CA GLY A 534 26.60 -11.75 -8.56
C GLY A 534 26.04 -11.91 -7.15
N SER A 535 24.85 -11.38 -6.92
CA SER A 535 24.20 -11.34 -5.60
C SER A 535 23.01 -12.27 -5.50
N ASP A 536 22.73 -12.73 -4.29
CA ASP A 536 21.50 -13.44 -3.95
C ASP A 536 20.29 -12.50 -3.83
N PHE A 537 20.53 -11.18 -3.70
CA PHE A 537 19.49 -10.17 -3.75
C PHE A 537 19.16 -9.77 -5.18
N VAL A 538 17.89 -9.93 -5.55
CA VAL A 538 17.30 -9.37 -6.76
C VAL A 538 16.43 -8.18 -6.37
N PHE A 539 16.77 -7.02 -6.93
CA PHE A 539 16.01 -5.79 -6.78
C PHE A 539 15.17 -5.54 -8.03
N ARG A 540 13.88 -5.27 -7.83
CA ARG A 540 12.93 -4.94 -8.88
C ARG A 540 12.51 -3.49 -8.75
N THR A 541 12.74 -2.70 -9.79
CA THR A 541 12.31 -1.29 -9.91
C THR A 541 11.82 -1.02 -11.34
N THR A 542 11.49 0.22 -11.69
CA THR A 542 11.15 0.58 -13.09
C THR A 542 12.41 0.62 -13.96
N ARG A 543 12.33 0.29 -15.26
CA ARG A 543 13.48 0.40 -16.18
C ARG A 543 14.06 1.81 -16.22
N LEU A 544 13.22 2.84 -16.07
CA LEU A 544 13.66 4.23 -15.98
C LEU A 544 14.58 4.47 -14.78
N GLN A 545 14.14 4.11 -13.57
CA GLN A 545 14.95 4.23 -12.35
C GLN A 545 16.24 3.41 -12.41
N TYR A 546 16.18 2.19 -12.96
CA TYR A 546 17.37 1.38 -13.19
C TYR A 546 18.36 2.09 -14.12
N THR A 547 17.89 2.56 -15.28
CA THR A 547 18.72 3.23 -16.28
C THR A 547 19.37 4.48 -15.71
N ALA A 548 18.58 5.34 -15.07
CA ALA A 548 19.09 6.56 -14.44
C ALA A 548 20.14 6.26 -13.37
N GLY A 549 19.90 5.23 -12.54
CA GLY A 549 20.82 4.81 -11.48
C GLY A 549 22.15 4.27 -12.00
N VAL A 550 22.14 3.47 -13.08
CA VAL A 550 23.37 2.99 -13.72
C VAL A 550 24.13 4.16 -14.35
N VAL A 551 23.46 4.99 -15.16
CA VAL A 551 24.10 6.14 -15.83
C VAL A 551 24.74 7.08 -14.80
N ALA A 552 24.05 7.39 -13.70
CA ALA A 552 24.58 8.25 -12.65
C ALA A 552 25.76 7.63 -11.87
N ALA A 553 25.80 6.30 -11.77
CA ALA A 553 26.90 5.60 -11.12
C ALA A 553 28.14 5.47 -12.00
N GLU A 554 27.96 5.37 -13.32
CA GLU A 554 29.04 5.44 -14.30
C GLU A 554 29.60 6.86 -14.36
N ASP A 555 28.74 7.87 -14.52
CA ASP A 555 29.15 9.26 -14.47
C ASP A 555 27.98 10.21 -14.12
N VAL A 556 28.05 10.80 -12.93
CA VAL A 556 27.04 11.73 -12.42
C VAL A 556 27.02 13.08 -13.16
N THR A 557 28.14 13.45 -13.80
CA THR A 557 28.31 14.73 -14.53
C THR A 557 27.88 14.66 -15.98
N LEU A 558 27.69 13.44 -16.52
CA LEU A 558 27.27 13.18 -17.89
C LEU A 558 25.90 13.82 -18.18
N LYS A 559 25.82 14.60 -19.27
CA LYS A 559 24.63 15.34 -19.73
C LYS A 559 24.47 15.27 -21.25
N GLY A 560 23.29 15.63 -21.75
CA GLY A 560 23.04 15.84 -23.18
C GLY A 560 23.09 14.54 -23.99
N GLU A 561 23.57 14.63 -25.23
CA GLU A 561 23.54 13.51 -26.18
C GLU A 561 24.43 12.33 -25.75
N ALA A 562 25.51 12.57 -25.00
CA ALA A 562 26.33 11.50 -24.44
C ALA A 562 25.60 10.74 -23.32
N ARG A 563 24.86 11.45 -22.45
CA ARG A 563 23.97 10.84 -21.44
C ARG A 563 22.88 10.02 -22.11
N LEU A 564 22.25 10.60 -23.13
CA LEU A 564 21.20 9.97 -23.91
C LEU A 564 21.70 8.67 -24.57
N ALA A 565 22.90 8.68 -25.17
CA ALA A 565 23.51 7.51 -25.77
C ALA A 565 23.75 6.39 -24.74
N LEU A 566 24.39 6.71 -23.60
CA LEU A 566 24.64 5.72 -22.55
C LEU A 566 23.33 5.17 -21.96
N ALA A 567 22.35 6.03 -21.69
CA ALA A 567 21.04 5.62 -21.20
C ALA A 567 20.33 4.65 -22.16
N ARG A 568 20.43 4.87 -23.48
CA ARG A 568 19.88 3.94 -24.48
C ARG A 568 20.59 2.60 -24.48
N VAL A 569 21.91 2.57 -24.33
CA VAL A 569 22.70 1.33 -24.21
C VAL A 569 22.29 0.55 -22.95
N VAL A 570 22.18 1.22 -21.80
CA VAL A 570 21.78 0.59 -20.54
C VAL A 570 20.35 0.04 -20.62
N ALA A 571 19.40 0.81 -21.15
CA ALA A 571 18.01 0.37 -21.31
C ALA A 571 17.89 -0.79 -22.32
N HIS A 572 18.75 -0.82 -23.34
CA HIS A 572 18.85 -1.92 -24.30
C HIS A 572 19.37 -3.19 -23.63
N ASN A 573 20.47 -3.09 -22.89
CA ASN A 573 21.10 -4.19 -22.18
C ASN A 573 20.19 -4.80 -21.11
N GLU A 574 19.31 -4.01 -20.49
CA GLU A 574 18.33 -4.53 -19.54
C GLU A 574 17.42 -5.61 -20.17
N ARG A 575 17.07 -5.45 -21.45
CA ARG A 575 16.23 -6.39 -22.20
C ARG A 575 17.02 -7.56 -22.81
N HIS A 576 18.33 -7.43 -22.93
CA HIS A 576 19.20 -8.43 -23.53
C HIS A 576 20.02 -9.03 -22.40
N SER A 577 19.65 -10.19 -21.86
CA SER A 577 20.46 -10.73 -20.75
C SER A 577 21.79 -11.30 -21.26
N ARG A 578 22.91 -10.84 -20.69
CA ARG A 578 24.23 -11.48 -20.86
C ARG A 578 24.23 -12.93 -20.35
N HIS A 579 23.34 -13.26 -19.41
CA HIS A 579 23.19 -14.59 -18.85
C HIS A 579 21.72 -15.03 -18.90
N PRO A 580 21.32 -15.85 -19.89
CA PRO A 580 19.93 -16.30 -20.04
C PRO A 580 19.34 -16.84 -18.73
N GLY A 581 18.10 -16.45 -18.43
CA GLY A 581 17.38 -16.88 -17.22
C GLY A 581 17.79 -16.18 -15.92
N ARG A 582 18.73 -15.22 -15.94
CA ARG A 582 19.13 -14.44 -14.77
C ARG A 582 18.67 -12.99 -14.87
N ALA A 583 18.38 -12.40 -13.71
CA ALA A 583 18.28 -10.95 -13.57
C ALA A 583 19.57 -10.28 -14.06
N VAL A 584 19.47 -9.05 -14.54
CA VAL A 584 20.60 -8.29 -15.08
C VAL A 584 21.73 -8.23 -14.04
N CYS A 585 22.98 -8.29 -14.47
CA CYS A 585 23.74 -9.55 -14.53
C CYS A 585 25.10 -9.32 -15.19
N ASP A 586 25.75 -8.15 -15.03
CA ASP A 586 27.11 -7.93 -15.54
C ASP A 586 28.06 -7.54 -14.41
N THR A 587 29.27 -8.07 -14.41
CA THR A 587 30.41 -7.58 -13.63
C THR A 587 30.53 -6.05 -13.57
N THR A 588 30.13 -5.31 -14.61
CA THR A 588 29.96 -3.84 -14.57
C THR A 588 28.58 -3.40 -14.04
N HIS A 589 27.47 -4.00 -14.47
CA HIS A 589 26.11 -3.51 -14.17
C HIS A 589 25.52 -3.92 -12.81
N CYS A 590 25.85 -5.12 -12.32
CA CYS A 590 25.53 -5.59 -10.96
C CYS A 590 26.30 -4.81 -9.89
N GLN A 591 27.30 -4.04 -10.32
CA GLN A 591 28.08 -3.11 -9.52
C GLN A 591 27.69 -1.64 -9.77
N ALA A 592 27.21 -1.33 -10.99
CA ALA A 592 26.84 0.03 -11.39
C ALA A 592 25.56 0.50 -10.72
N PHE A 593 24.53 -0.32 -10.57
CA PHE A 593 23.31 0.16 -9.91
C PHE A 593 23.55 0.35 -8.40
N ARG A 594 23.82 1.60 -8.01
CA ARG A 594 24.19 2.00 -6.64
C ARG A 594 23.01 2.46 -5.78
N GLY A 595 21.79 2.35 -6.30
CA GLY A 595 20.56 2.80 -5.67
C GLY A 595 19.73 3.69 -6.59
N THR A 596 18.63 4.17 -6.04
CA THR A 596 17.71 5.10 -6.70
C THR A 596 18.31 6.49 -6.75
N VAL A 597 18.14 7.16 -7.88
CA VAL A 597 18.61 8.52 -8.12
C VAL A 597 17.48 9.38 -8.65
N ARG A 598 17.67 10.69 -8.66
CA ARG A 598 16.77 11.59 -9.37
C ARG A 598 16.90 11.36 -10.88
N VAL A 599 15.81 10.94 -11.52
CA VAL A 599 15.73 10.78 -12.97
C VAL A 599 15.98 12.12 -13.66
N GLN A 600 16.89 12.14 -14.65
CA GLN A 600 17.12 13.31 -15.49
C GLN A 600 16.25 13.27 -16.75
N ARG A 601 16.05 14.43 -17.39
CA ARG A 601 15.26 14.55 -18.63
C ARG A 601 15.81 13.67 -19.75
N ASP A 602 17.13 13.56 -19.86
CA ASP A 602 17.78 12.75 -20.90
C ASP A 602 17.53 11.25 -20.70
N ASP A 603 17.39 10.78 -19.45
CA ASP A 603 17.07 9.37 -19.15
C ASP A 603 15.66 9.05 -19.63
N ALA A 604 14.68 9.90 -19.30
CA ALA A 604 13.31 9.74 -19.76
C ALA A 604 13.20 9.85 -21.29
N LYS A 605 13.94 10.78 -21.91
CA LYS A 605 14.04 10.92 -23.37
C LYS A 605 14.62 9.65 -24.01
N ALA A 606 15.67 9.06 -23.44
CA ALA A 606 16.30 7.83 -23.96
C ALA A 606 15.30 6.69 -24.09
N LEU A 607 14.51 6.46 -23.04
CA LEU A 607 13.54 5.37 -23.02
C LEU A 607 12.31 5.62 -23.89
N GLY A 608 12.04 6.88 -24.24
CA GLY A 608 10.97 7.27 -25.17
C GLY A 608 11.35 7.15 -26.65
N LEU A 609 12.63 6.94 -26.97
CA LEU A 609 13.10 6.73 -28.34
C LEU A 609 12.93 5.26 -28.79
N PRO A 610 12.90 4.99 -30.11
CA PRO A 610 12.86 3.63 -30.62
C PRO A 610 13.99 2.75 -30.09
N ALA A 611 13.69 1.45 -29.93
CA ALA A 611 14.66 0.45 -29.54
C ALA A 611 15.87 0.44 -30.48
N LEU A 612 17.04 0.11 -29.93
CA LEU A 612 18.26 0.02 -30.73
C LEU A 612 18.19 -1.17 -31.70
N LYS A 613 18.84 -1.03 -32.86
CA LYS A 613 18.80 -2.03 -33.95
C LYS A 613 19.60 -3.30 -33.67
N TRP A 614 20.59 -3.24 -32.79
CA TRP A 614 21.44 -4.37 -32.44
C TRP A 614 20.65 -5.39 -31.60
N LYS A 615 20.94 -6.69 -31.75
CA LYS A 615 20.25 -7.77 -31.03
C LYS A 615 21.10 -8.39 -29.91
N GLU A 616 22.33 -7.91 -29.74
CA GLU A 616 23.29 -8.42 -28.77
C GLU A 616 23.45 -7.46 -27.60
N TRP A 617 24.17 -7.93 -26.58
CA TRP A 617 24.62 -7.09 -25.47
C TRP A 617 25.61 -6.04 -25.97
N LEU A 618 25.39 -4.78 -25.61
CA LEU A 618 26.21 -3.65 -26.04
C LEU A 618 27.18 -3.24 -24.93
N LEU A 619 28.48 -3.34 -25.22
CA LEU A 619 29.54 -3.01 -24.27
C LEU A 619 29.79 -1.50 -24.19
N PHE A 620 30.12 -1.01 -23.00
CA PHE A 620 30.57 0.37 -22.81
C PHE A 620 31.62 0.45 -21.71
N SER A 621 32.45 1.48 -21.76
CA SER A 621 33.47 1.74 -20.74
C SER A 621 33.67 3.23 -20.54
N GLN A 622 34.24 3.62 -19.40
CA GLN A 622 34.55 5.01 -19.11
C GLN A 622 35.42 5.63 -20.21
N GLY A 623 36.48 4.92 -20.63
CA GLY A 623 37.32 5.30 -21.77
C GLY A 623 38.25 6.47 -21.46
N GLY A 624 38.49 7.32 -22.46
CA GLY A 624 39.27 8.56 -22.33
C GLY A 624 40.73 8.48 -22.78
N GLN A 625 41.44 9.61 -22.68
CA GLN A 625 42.82 9.78 -23.18
C GLN A 625 43.86 10.11 -22.10
N GLU A 626 43.45 10.17 -20.83
CA GLU A 626 44.38 10.43 -19.72
C GLU A 626 45.47 9.36 -19.68
N PRO A 627 46.76 9.73 -19.72
CA PRO A 627 47.84 8.78 -19.62
C PRO A 627 47.93 8.21 -18.20
N TRP A 628 48.29 6.93 -18.10
CA TRP A 628 48.55 6.27 -16.82
C TRP A 628 49.82 5.44 -16.91
N LYS A 629 50.46 5.24 -15.74
CA LYS A 629 51.68 4.46 -15.56
C LYS A 629 51.56 3.64 -14.28
N GLU A 630 51.77 2.33 -14.38
CA GLU A 630 51.66 1.41 -13.25
C GLU A 630 52.77 0.36 -13.28
N GLU A 631 53.24 -0.04 -12.09
CA GLU A 631 54.31 -1.03 -11.96
C GLU A 631 53.76 -2.34 -11.37
N ARG A 632 54.27 -3.48 -11.85
CA ARG A 632 53.99 -4.81 -11.30
C ARG A 632 55.26 -5.60 -11.17
N THR A 633 55.35 -6.47 -10.17
CA THR A 633 56.51 -7.35 -10.02
C THR A 633 56.56 -8.36 -11.16
N ARG A 634 57.76 -8.74 -11.60
CA ARG A 634 57.94 -9.76 -12.64
C ARG A 634 57.22 -11.07 -12.29
N GLY A 635 57.28 -11.48 -11.02
CA GLY A 635 56.57 -12.67 -10.54
C GLY A 635 55.04 -12.58 -10.64
N GLU A 636 54.45 -11.38 -10.55
CA GLU A 636 53.00 -11.20 -10.77
C GLU A 636 52.62 -11.34 -12.24
N VAL A 637 53.44 -10.79 -13.14
CA VAL A 637 53.20 -10.85 -14.58
C VAL A 637 53.41 -12.27 -15.09
N GLU A 638 54.49 -12.93 -14.69
CA GLU A 638 54.80 -14.32 -15.05
C GLU A 638 53.78 -15.33 -14.50
N ARG A 639 53.05 -14.99 -13.44
CA ARG A 639 51.93 -15.82 -12.95
C ARG A 639 50.77 -15.89 -13.94
N ILE A 640 50.62 -14.87 -14.78
CA ILE A 640 49.55 -14.78 -15.79
C ILE A 640 50.08 -15.25 -17.15
N LEU A 641 51.29 -14.83 -17.52
CA LEU A 641 51.85 -15.06 -18.85
C LEU A 641 52.69 -16.35 -18.96
N GLY A 642 53.19 -16.89 -17.85
CA GLY A 642 54.17 -17.97 -17.82
C GLY A 642 55.55 -17.49 -17.33
N LYS A 643 56.33 -18.41 -16.74
CA LYS A 643 57.71 -18.12 -16.28
C LYS A 643 58.65 -17.91 -17.48
N GLY A 644 59.71 -17.14 -17.26
CA GLY A 644 60.73 -16.91 -18.30
C GLY A 644 60.32 -15.86 -19.32
N LEU A 645 59.51 -14.88 -18.93
CA LEU A 645 59.02 -13.83 -19.82
C LEU A 645 60.16 -12.90 -20.27
N VAL A 646 60.38 -12.79 -21.58
CA VAL A 646 61.50 -12.02 -22.16
C VAL A 646 61.03 -10.71 -22.78
N SER A 647 59.90 -10.73 -23.47
CA SER A 647 59.34 -9.55 -24.13
C SER A 647 57.82 -9.56 -24.10
N LEU A 648 57.22 -8.37 -24.18
CA LEU A 648 55.79 -8.22 -24.39
C LEU A 648 55.46 -6.98 -25.23
N ARG A 649 54.45 -7.12 -26.10
CA ARG A 649 53.94 -6.13 -27.06
C ARG A 649 52.42 -6.12 -27.01
N PHE A 650 51.82 -4.96 -27.23
CA PHE A 650 50.38 -4.80 -27.31
C PHE A 650 49.95 -4.37 -28.71
N GLU A 651 49.04 -5.12 -29.32
CA GLU A 651 48.54 -4.84 -30.65
C GLU A 651 47.14 -5.40 -30.85
N ALA A 652 46.27 -4.64 -31.51
CA ALA A 652 44.91 -5.05 -31.87
C ALA A 652 44.11 -5.71 -30.70
N GLY A 653 44.26 -5.17 -29.48
CA GLY A 653 43.56 -5.69 -28.30
C GLY A 653 44.14 -7.00 -27.73
N ARG A 654 45.32 -7.43 -28.18
CA ARG A 654 46.03 -8.61 -27.68
C ARG A 654 47.39 -8.23 -27.11
N VAL A 655 47.87 -9.04 -26.16
CA VAL A 655 49.27 -9.05 -25.77
C VAL A 655 49.97 -10.20 -26.49
N GLN A 656 51.08 -9.89 -27.16
CA GLN A 656 52.01 -10.83 -27.76
C GLN A 656 53.25 -10.87 -26.87
N TYR A 657 53.75 -12.05 -26.53
CA TYR A 657 54.86 -12.19 -25.59
C TYR A 657 55.74 -13.39 -25.90
N LEU A 658 57.01 -13.30 -25.51
CA LEU A 658 58.00 -14.37 -25.67
C LEU A 658 58.34 -14.98 -24.31
N LEU A 659 58.35 -16.30 -24.23
CA LEU A 659 58.81 -17.06 -23.07
C LEU A 659 60.08 -17.83 -23.43
N THR A 660 61.06 -17.85 -22.52
CA THR A 660 62.19 -18.78 -22.60
C THR A 660 61.75 -20.15 -22.07
N GLU A 661 61.67 -21.16 -22.94
CA GLU A 661 61.41 -22.54 -22.55
C GLU A 661 62.69 -23.39 -22.61
N ARG A 662 62.72 -24.46 -21.81
CA ARG A 662 63.77 -25.47 -21.82
C ARG A 662 63.16 -26.82 -22.12
N ASP A 663 63.60 -27.43 -23.22
CA ASP A 663 63.31 -28.82 -23.54
C ASP A 663 64.64 -29.60 -23.62
N GLY A 664 64.84 -30.49 -22.63
CA GLY A 664 66.13 -31.15 -22.43
C GLY A 664 67.29 -30.15 -22.21
N SER A 665 68.26 -30.16 -23.13
CA SER A 665 69.41 -29.24 -23.12
C SER A 665 69.23 -28.01 -24.01
N ALA A 666 68.15 -27.91 -24.78
CA ALA A 666 67.89 -26.80 -25.68
C ALA A 666 67.09 -25.69 -24.97
N THR A 667 67.52 -24.45 -25.13
CA THR A 667 66.78 -23.26 -24.68
C THR A 667 66.30 -22.52 -25.92
N TYR A 668 64.99 -22.29 -26.03
CA TYR A 668 64.40 -21.57 -27.16
C TYR A 668 63.33 -20.57 -26.67
N GLU A 669 62.99 -19.61 -27.52
CA GLU A 669 61.96 -18.63 -27.24
C GLU A 669 60.66 -19.01 -27.96
N GLU A 670 59.58 -19.14 -27.22
CA GLU A 670 58.25 -19.45 -27.78
C GLU A 670 57.37 -18.19 -27.76
N GLY A 671 56.81 -17.85 -28.93
CA GLY A 671 55.86 -16.76 -29.08
C GLY A 671 54.44 -17.20 -28.76
N ARG A 672 53.81 -16.50 -27.83
CA ARG A 672 52.42 -16.73 -27.42
C ARG A 672 51.60 -15.45 -27.48
N SER A 673 50.28 -15.59 -27.50
CA SER A 673 49.37 -14.45 -27.50
C SER A 673 48.10 -14.72 -26.71
N LEU A 674 47.63 -13.73 -25.96
CA LEU A 674 46.33 -13.74 -25.27
C LEU A 674 45.59 -12.41 -25.41
N PRO A 675 44.25 -12.41 -25.29
CA PRO A 675 43.46 -11.18 -25.22
C PRO A 675 43.97 -10.25 -24.13
N CYS A 676 44.23 -8.99 -24.45
CA CYS A 676 44.83 -8.03 -23.52
C CYS A 676 44.00 -7.87 -22.24
N GLU A 677 42.68 -8.03 -22.34
CA GLU A 677 41.75 -8.01 -21.21
C GLU A 677 42.10 -9.03 -20.11
N LEU A 678 42.64 -10.20 -20.47
CA LEU A 678 43.09 -11.20 -19.49
C LEU A 678 44.29 -10.68 -18.69
N LEU A 679 45.26 -10.03 -19.35
CA LEU A 679 46.39 -9.41 -18.66
C LEU A 679 45.93 -8.21 -17.82
N ARG A 680 45.13 -7.31 -18.41
CA ARG A 680 44.60 -6.12 -17.72
C ARG A 680 43.85 -6.50 -16.45
N SER A 681 42.92 -7.46 -16.55
CA SER A 681 42.10 -7.89 -15.42
C SER A 681 42.92 -8.65 -14.37
N GLY A 682 43.87 -9.50 -14.78
CA GLY A 682 44.74 -10.22 -13.86
C GLY A 682 45.69 -9.31 -13.08
N LEU A 683 46.20 -8.25 -13.74
CA LEU A 683 47.10 -7.26 -13.13
C LEU A 683 46.38 -6.04 -12.54
N LYS A 684 45.06 -5.94 -12.69
CA LYS A 684 44.24 -4.79 -12.27
C LYS A 684 44.71 -3.46 -12.86
N LEU A 685 45.07 -3.43 -14.14
CA LEU A 685 45.50 -2.23 -14.84
C LEU A 685 44.30 -1.38 -15.26
N ALA A 686 44.49 -0.05 -15.35
CA ALA A 686 43.46 0.90 -15.71
C ALA A 686 42.79 0.62 -17.08
N SER A 687 43.57 0.31 -18.11
CA SER A 687 43.11 -0.11 -19.44
C SER A 687 44.10 -1.09 -20.08
N CYS A 688 43.84 -1.58 -21.29
CA CYS A 688 44.86 -2.34 -22.02
C CYS A 688 46.11 -1.45 -22.22
N PRO A 689 47.30 -1.90 -21.78
CA PRO A 689 48.51 -1.11 -21.94
C PRO A 689 48.83 -0.90 -23.42
N ARG A 690 49.54 0.19 -23.72
CA ARG A 690 50.11 0.42 -25.06
C ARG A 690 51.55 -0.06 -25.13
N THR A 691 52.27 0.09 -24.02
CA THR A 691 53.68 -0.28 -23.91
C THR A 691 53.93 -0.92 -22.56
N ALA A 692 54.98 -1.74 -22.51
CA ALA A 692 55.57 -2.17 -21.26
C ALA A 692 57.09 -2.24 -21.40
N SER A 693 57.79 -1.96 -20.32
CA SER A 693 59.24 -2.02 -20.26
C SER A 693 59.69 -2.77 -19.02
N PHE A 694 60.73 -3.60 -19.16
CA PHE A 694 61.39 -4.23 -18.03
C PHE A 694 62.27 -3.21 -17.31
N ASN A 695 62.11 -3.12 -15.99
CA ASN A 695 62.96 -2.33 -15.12
C ASN A 695 63.44 -3.22 -13.96
N GLY A 696 64.49 -4.00 -14.21
CA GLY A 696 65.00 -4.97 -13.25
C GLY A 696 63.96 -6.03 -12.88
N GLY A 697 63.59 -6.08 -11.59
CA GLY A 697 62.60 -7.02 -11.04
C GLY A 697 61.13 -6.63 -11.26
N VAL A 698 60.85 -5.48 -11.88
CA VAL A 698 59.50 -4.98 -12.12
C VAL A 698 59.26 -4.71 -13.61
N LEU A 699 58.00 -4.83 -14.01
CA LEU A 699 57.53 -4.42 -15.33
C LEU A 699 56.69 -3.15 -15.16
N VAL A 700 57.03 -2.15 -15.95
CA VAL A 700 56.36 -0.86 -15.98
C VAL A 700 55.41 -0.86 -17.17
N PHE A 701 54.12 -0.64 -16.93
CA PHE A 701 53.08 -0.58 -17.94
C PHE A 701 52.61 0.86 -18.13
N GLU A 702 52.42 1.27 -19.38
CA GLU A 702 51.91 2.59 -19.73
C GLU A 702 50.74 2.45 -20.70
N GLY A 703 49.72 3.28 -20.51
CA GLY A 703 48.51 3.27 -21.33
C GLY A 703 47.74 4.58 -21.24
N ARG A 704 46.52 4.57 -21.79
CA ARG A 704 45.61 5.71 -21.77
C ARG A 704 44.17 5.28 -21.47
N GLY A 705 43.43 6.16 -20.81
CA GLY A 705 42.02 5.97 -20.48
C GLY A 705 41.78 4.84 -19.48
N ARG A 706 40.51 4.46 -19.32
CA ARG A 706 40.07 3.44 -18.36
C ARG A 706 39.05 2.47 -18.95
N GLY A 707 39.13 1.21 -18.54
CA GLY A 707 38.20 0.16 -18.95
C GLY A 707 38.71 -0.74 -20.07
N HIS A 708 37.82 -1.56 -20.63
CA HIS A 708 38.16 -2.59 -21.62
C HIS A 708 38.27 -2.05 -23.05
N GLY A 709 37.79 -0.83 -23.32
CA GLY A 709 37.95 -0.17 -24.63
C GLY A 709 37.11 -0.75 -25.77
N GLU A 710 36.06 -1.51 -25.45
CA GLU A 710 35.11 -2.03 -26.44
C GLU A 710 33.78 -1.28 -26.38
N GLY A 711 33.16 -1.06 -27.54
CA GLY A 711 31.86 -0.40 -27.66
C GLY A 711 31.89 1.09 -27.33
N LEU A 712 30.92 1.58 -26.56
CA LEU A 712 30.78 3.01 -26.26
C LEU A 712 31.85 3.49 -25.27
N ASP A 713 32.72 4.42 -25.71
CA ASP A 713 33.62 5.20 -24.85
C ASP A 713 32.87 6.45 -24.33
N VAL A 714 32.63 6.51 -23.03
CA VAL A 714 31.83 7.57 -22.39
C VAL A 714 32.54 8.93 -22.44
N GLU A 715 33.85 8.99 -22.19
CA GLU A 715 34.60 10.24 -22.28
C GLU A 715 34.70 10.76 -23.72
N ALA A 716 34.90 9.88 -24.70
CA ALA A 716 34.89 10.25 -26.10
C ALA A 716 33.50 10.75 -26.53
N ALA A 717 32.42 10.09 -26.07
CA ALA A 717 31.06 10.53 -26.33
C ALA A 717 30.81 11.95 -25.79
N LYS A 718 31.26 12.26 -24.57
CA LYS A 718 31.18 13.61 -23.98
C LYS A 718 31.89 14.67 -24.83
N ALA A 719 33.10 14.34 -25.29
CA ALA A 719 33.93 15.28 -26.07
C ALA A 719 33.48 15.42 -27.53
N SER A 720 32.69 14.48 -28.05
CA SER A 720 32.38 14.39 -29.48
C SER A 720 31.50 15.53 -30.04
N GLY A 721 30.62 16.11 -29.22
CA GLY A 721 29.57 17.03 -29.69
C GLY A 721 28.55 16.40 -30.65
N LEU A 722 28.59 15.09 -30.87
CA LEU A 722 27.72 14.37 -31.80
C LEU A 722 26.34 14.10 -31.18
N ARG A 723 25.36 13.84 -32.04
CA ARG A 723 24.05 13.32 -31.61
C ARG A 723 24.18 11.86 -31.17
N SER A 724 23.34 11.44 -30.24
CA SER A 724 23.33 10.09 -29.67
C SER A 724 23.30 8.98 -30.73
N ASP A 725 22.52 9.11 -31.81
CA ASP A 725 22.51 8.12 -32.89
C ASP A 725 23.88 7.97 -33.57
N ALA A 726 24.58 9.09 -33.81
CA ALA A 726 25.91 9.08 -34.43
C ALA A 726 26.98 8.55 -33.46
N ILE A 727 26.85 8.85 -32.16
CA ILE A 727 27.70 8.28 -31.11
C ILE A 727 27.55 6.75 -31.09
N LEU A 728 26.32 6.24 -31.11
CA LEU A 728 26.03 4.81 -31.08
C LEU A 728 26.45 4.11 -32.37
N GLU A 729 26.23 4.73 -33.54
CA GLU A 729 26.69 4.17 -34.81
C GLU A 729 28.23 4.14 -34.89
N GLY A 730 28.91 5.16 -34.36
CA GLY A 730 30.36 5.16 -34.24
C GLY A 730 30.89 4.03 -33.36
N ALA A 731 30.18 3.72 -32.26
CA ALA A 731 30.55 2.68 -31.31
C ALA A 731 30.26 1.25 -31.79
N TYR A 732 29.14 1.03 -32.51
CA TYR A 732 28.64 -0.32 -32.80
C TYR A 732 28.32 -0.58 -34.29
N GLY A 733 28.52 0.40 -35.18
CA GLY A 733 28.21 0.28 -36.60
C GLY A 733 29.32 -0.35 -37.46
N ARG A 734 30.55 -0.44 -36.94
CA ARG A 734 31.65 -1.11 -37.65
C ARG A 734 31.58 -2.60 -37.37
N GLY A 735 31.33 -3.40 -38.41
CA GLY A 735 31.28 -4.86 -38.30
C GLY A 735 32.55 -5.40 -37.63
N ARG A 736 32.38 -6.31 -36.65
CA ARG A 736 33.49 -7.17 -36.22
C ARG A 736 34.04 -7.84 -37.49
N PRO A 737 35.37 -7.84 -37.72
CA PRO A 737 35.93 -8.67 -38.78
C PRO A 737 35.49 -10.11 -38.52
N GLU A 738 34.90 -10.76 -39.53
CA GLU A 738 34.55 -12.17 -39.46
C GLU A 738 35.79 -12.98 -39.03
N PRO A 739 35.63 -14.02 -38.19
CA PRO A 739 36.69 -15.00 -38.02
C PRO A 739 37.01 -15.54 -39.41
N ARG A 740 38.27 -15.46 -39.84
CA ARG A 740 38.70 -16.23 -41.00
C ARG A 740 38.50 -17.70 -40.64
N ASP A 741 37.62 -18.38 -41.35
CA ASP A 741 37.59 -19.84 -41.42
C ASP A 741 39.00 -20.30 -41.81
N GLY A 742 39.73 -20.89 -40.87
CA GLY A 742 41.14 -21.19 -41.09
C GLY A 742 41.89 -21.98 -40.01
N ASP A 743 41.36 -22.14 -38.80
CA ASP A 743 42.01 -22.98 -37.78
C ASP A 743 41.01 -24.02 -37.23
N VAL A 744 40.71 -25.00 -38.08
CA VAL A 744 40.30 -26.35 -37.66
C VAL A 744 41.40 -27.29 -38.13
N GLU A 745 42.26 -27.70 -37.21
CA GLU A 745 42.77 -29.07 -37.10
C GLU A 745 42.64 -29.53 -35.65
#